data_AF-A0A1I4X3Y0-F1
#
_entry.id   AF-A0A1I4X3Y0-F1
#
_cell.length_a   1.000
_cell.length_b   1.000
_cell.length_c   1.000
_cell.angle_alpha   90.00
_cell.angle_beta   90.00
_cell.angle_gamma   90.00
#
_symmetry.space_group_name_H-M   'P 1'
#
loop_
_entity.id
_entity.type
_entity.pdbx_description
1 polymer ?
#
loop_
_entity_poly.entity_id
_entity_poly.type
_entity_poly.pdbx_seq_one_letter_code
_entity_poly.pdbx_strand_id
1 'polypeptide(L)'
;MPKTTFSLKRIFFFSLVFLYQTFLFSQVANNVLWFKGDKGVNSLAGVPATGTTLTTWYDLSGGTAQNGVAATKHPGENAEPPLPTMPTYRYDAGNNNINFNPVVQFVNNVGAGNAVQMSTPALNNQTVFVVFKTAGVGSSQYSTGLLYGGDISDPSGSSATTNSDMSLGVPSTGRLSFGGGSEGDYYNPGDFNLLTLPSIGVLKRNVAGESSVTYSLYANGSTDEAVVNITNTGSGRPLPSMVRLGKHFSADPSNLSSEGKLNGLIAEVLVYDRVLTEVERKTVESYLAIKYGVTITGGTDTLGATAGNVSYSYVNSAGSDVWTSNATYKYDVFGLGRDDLYGLNQRISKSINNNTILTVSTNSDLTSLNLDAARTAINGDKEFMLIANNTGSAALPVQQGTELPSSISTRLNREWKTQLSNTDGSNISNVSLNFNLTGITLTGATASNLVLLIDTDGNGDFTTGTVTRVPVSSFVGSQAVFNNITFNSGDVFTLGVSSCVNPAAPIIGTITQPTCALVTGSVELYGLPTTGTWTINPGGITGTGTTKTITGLVAGNTYSYTVANSGGCVSAASANVVVTSNPALGLDTDGDGISNACDLDDDNDGILDALENDCIPSSSVVIKSSAFENAVVGVGIPKGSFSGVTGTEGFLEGYNSDPDNASSSYSGIFANVAGYNGALTNVALANRTDFGDNLAMSSFVVYKGLNLYDGAKYTVEGDFSLFQSDGSNNNNEFGTALGASGQDFVWADDYVGAPDAVFIYGHSSSDTNNTMAPLIREPNSALSTISVPSRVAGWFHQKTSYYIRPNASGILTLYADNESYRYSVAGVPETSYTANGINFGPASNYPWLSNAAIGVSFDEYTDNIIVSKGTCVTAIDTDGDSIPDYLDLDTDNDGCPDAIEGAANFTGSDLVTSTISGGNVGATSGTYNLPIKSNLGNVVNANGVPTKAGSPQALGDSKNPLVNICCPPTAGAISKDEIICNSGNPAAFTSTTDGTGFGTISYRWESSVSPFSTWNTISGATLATYDAPTGLTATTQYRRITVSTLNGVDCESAAAAFVTVTVNALPVVAAIAGGATTVCVGATTAAFTNTTAGGTWTIVNGTGTATINASGVVSGVTAGTVTVEYTVTTSGCSTKVT
;
A
#
# COMPACT_ATOMS: atom_id res chain seq x y z
N MET A 1 -21.23 -13.94 -32.53
CA MET A 1 -21.62 -15.36 -32.67
C MET A 1 -20.74 -16.03 -33.72
N PRO A 2 -20.00 -17.08 -33.36
CA PRO A 2 -20.07 -18.33 -34.16
C PRO A 2 -20.29 -19.58 -33.29
N LYS A 3 -20.86 -20.59 -33.93
CA LYS A 3 -21.43 -21.83 -33.37
C LYS A 3 -20.37 -22.85 -32.98
N THR A 4 -20.45 -23.35 -31.75
CA THR A 4 -19.80 -24.57 -31.27
C THR A 4 -20.67 -25.79 -31.60
N THR A 5 -20.05 -26.85 -32.13
CA THR A 5 -20.65 -28.19 -32.13
C THR A 5 -19.62 -29.14 -31.53
N PHE A 6 -19.62 -29.27 -30.20
CA PHE A 6 -18.84 -30.28 -29.49
C PHE A 6 -19.74 -31.48 -29.15
N SER A 7 -19.28 -32.67 -29.54
CA SER A 7 -20.00 -33.95 -29.43
C SER A 7 -20.06 -34.44 -27.98
N LEU A 8 -21.29 -34.59 -27.44
CA LEU A 8 -21.59 -35.06 -26.08
C LEU A 8 -21.07 -36.47 -25.74
N LYS A 9 -20.61 -37.27 -26.71
CA LYS A 9 -20.22 -38.67 -26.48
C LYS A 9 -18.83 -38.87 -25.85
N ARG A 10 -17.93 -37.86 -25.87
CA ARG A 10 -16.62 -37.95 -25.19
C ARG A 10 -16.65 -37.53 -23.71
N ILE A 11 -17.64 -36.73 -23.30
CA ILE A 11 -17.74 -36.18 -21.94
C ILE A 11 -18.18 -37.27 -20.94
N PHE A 12 -19.06 -38.19 -21.33
CA PHE A 12 -19.53 -39.27 -20.46
C PHE A 12 -18.47 -40.33 -20.13
N PHE A 13 -17.52 -40.58 -21.03
CA PHE A 13 -16.42 -41.52 -20.78
C PHE A 13 -15.28 -40.89 -19.96
N PHE A 14 -15.03 -39.59 -20.14
CA PHE A 14 -14.04 -38.85 -19.34
C PHE A 14 -14.53 -38.61 -17.91
N SER A 15 -15.80 -38.23 -17.70
CA SER A 15 -16.32 -38.00 -16.34
C SER A 15 -16.43 -39.27 -15.50
N LEU A 16 -16.64 -40.44 -16.10
CA LEU A 16 -16.70 -41.70 -15.33
C LEU A 16 -15.30 -42.17 -14.89
N VAL A 17 -14.28 -41.99 -15.74
CA VAL A 17 -12.87 -42.28 -15.38
C VAL A 17 -12.33 -41.26 -14.37
N PHE A 18 -12.71 -39.99 -14.49
CA PHE A 18 -12.33 -38.92 -13.55
C PHE A 18 -13.03 -39.06 -12.18
N LEU A 19 -14.30 -39.50 -12.15
CA LEU A 19 -14.97 -39.85 -10.88
C LEU A 19 -14.37 -41.11 -10.25
N TYR A 20 -13.98 -42.12 -11.04
CA TYR A 20 -13.35 -43.34 -10.50
C TYR A 20 -11.93 -43.08 -9.97
N GLN A 21 -11.16 -42.21 -10.64
CA GLN A 21 -9.84 -41.79 -10.16
C GLN A 21 -9.94 -40.91 -8.92
N THR A 22 -10.83 -39.91 -8.88
CA THR A 22 -11.00 -39.07 -7.67
C THR A 22 -11.49 -39.89 -6.45
N PHE A 23 -12.32 -40.93 -6.64
CA PHE A 23 -12.73 -41.85 -5.56
C PHE A 23 -11.60 -42.79 -5.08
N LEU A 24 -10.68 -43.20 -5.97
CA LEU A 24 -9.51 -44.01 -5.60
C LEU A 24 -8.45 -43.17 -4.86
N PHE A 25 -8.24 -41.91 -5.27
CA PHE A 25 -7.21 -41.05 -4.68
C PHE A 25 -7.62 -40.43 -3.34
N SER A 26 -8.92 -40.26 -3.06
CA SER A 26 -9.39 -39.90 -1.71
C SER A 26 -9.13 -41.00 -0.67
N GLN A 27 -8.85 -42.25 -1.08
CA GLN A 27 -8.52 -43.36 -0.18
C GLN A 27 -7.02 -43.46 0.18
N VAL A 28 -6.13 -42.73 -0.50
CA VAL A 28 -4.69 -42.76 -0.22
C VAL A 28 -4.32 -41.82 0.94
N ALA A 29 -5.20 -40.88 1.31
CA ALA A 29 -5.05 -40.08 2.53
C ALA A 29 -5.49 -40.80 3.82
N ASN A 30 -6.18 -41.95 3.70
CA ASN A 30 -6.68 -42.74 4.84
C ASN A 30 -5.58 -43.63 5.44
N ASN A 31 -4.50 -43.02 5.93
CA ASN A 31 -3.52 -43.72 6.76
C ASN A 31 -4.06 -43.93 8.18
N VAL A 32 -3.52 -44.92 8.89
CA VAL A 32 -3.85 -45.22 10.29
C VAL A 32 -2.83 -44.66 11.27
N LEU A 33 -1.68 -44.20 10.75
CA LEU A 33 -0.66 -43.48 11.50
C LEU A 33 0.10 -42.54 10.58
N TRP A 34 0.33 -41.32 11.02
CA TRP A 34 1.17 -40.36 10.32
C TRP A 34 1.96 -39.46 11.27
N PHE A 35 3.27 -39.68 11.35
CA PHE A 35 4.19 -38.83 12.09
C PHE A 35 5.07 -38.03 11.16
N LYS A 36 5.19 -36.73 11.44
CA LYS A 36 5.95 -35.78 10.62
C LYS A 36 6.94 -35.03 11.49
N GLY A 37 8.18 -34.86 11.03
CA GLY A 37 9.17 -34.04 11.73
C GLY A 37 8.81 -32.55 11.70
N ASP A 38 8.11 -32.10 10.66
CA ASP A 38 7.77 -30.70 10.43
C ASP A 38 6.42 -30.27 11.00
N LYS A 39 5.69 -31.17 11.67
CA LYS A 39 4.39 -30.88 12.27
C LYS A 39 4.05 -31.91 13.35
N GLY A 40 3.37 -31.48 14.41
CA GLY A 40 2.89 -32.42 15.43
C GLY A 40 3.97 -32.86 16.42
N VAL A 41 5.04 -32.08 16.61
CA VAL A 41 6.09 -32.42 17.58
C VAL A 41 5.87 -31.62 18.87
N ASN A 42 5.66 -32.30 19.99
CA ASN A 42 5.28 -31.77 21.31
C ASN A 42 3.98 -30.97 21.38
N SER A 43 3.43 -30.51 20.23
CA SER A 43 2.12 -29.91 20.08
C SER A 43 1.56 -30.19 18.69
N LEU A 44 0.23 -30.18 18.53
CA LEU A 44 -0.44 -30.48 17.26
C LEU A 44 -0.05 -29.55 16.09
N ALA A 45 0.14 -28.26 16.38
CA ALA A 45 0.48 -27.24 15.39
C ALA A 45 1.98 -26.88 15.39
N GLY A 46 2.72 -27.22 16.44
CA GLY A 46 4.02 -26.66 16.69
C GLY A 46 5.19 -27.57 16.34
N VAL A 47 6.33 -26.90 16.31
CA VAL A 47 7.64 -27.43 15.98
C VAL A 47 8.59 -26.84 17.03
N PRO A 48 9.16 -27.63 17.95
CA PRO A 48 9.92 -27.07 19.08
C PRO A 48 11.31 -26.58 18.64
N ALA A 49 12.04 -25.93 19.53
CA ALA A 49 13.43 -25.54 19.26
C ALA A 49 14.33 -26.77 19.06
N THR A 50 15.38 -26.65 18.24
CA THR A 50 16.36 -27.73 18.05
C THR A 50 16.97 -28.17 19.39
N GLY A 51 17.19 -29.48 19.57
CA GLY A 51 17.68 -30.08 20.81
C GLY A 51 16.60 -30.33 21.87
N THR A 52 15.35 -29.90 21.65
CA THR A 52 14.25 -30.18 22.58
C THR A 52 13.95 -31.67 22.61
N THR A 53 13.92 -32.27 23.81
CA THR A 53 13.47 -33.66 23.99
C THR A 53 11.98 -33.78 23.63
N LEU A 54 11.63 -34.83 22.91
CA LEU A 54 10.24 -35.11 22.59
C LEU A 54 9.48 -35.52 23.87
N THR A 55 8.27 -35.00 24.03
CA THR A 55 7.30 -35.43 25.04
C THR A 55 6.15 -36.19 24.37
N THR A 56 5.74 -35.76 23.18
CA THR A 56 4.70 -36.40 22.37
C THR A 56 4.96 -36.14 20.91
N TRP A 57 4.84 -37.18 20.07
CA TRP A 57 4.78 -37.05 18.62
C TRP A 57 3.34 -37.31 18.19
N TYR A 58 2.63 -36.26 17.80
CA TYR A 58 1.21 -36.34 17.49
C TYR A 58 0.98 -37.06 16.17
N ASP A 59 0.03 -38.00 16.19
CA ASP A 59 -0.48 -38.66 15.01
C ASP A 59 -1.35 -37.67 14.23
N LEU A 60 -1.03 -37.49 12.95
CA LEU A 60 -1.72 -36.60 12.03
C LEU A 60 -2.67 -37.37 11.09
N SER A 61 -2.91 -38.65 11.35
CA SER A 61 -3.93 -39.43 10.67
C SER A 61 -5.34 -38.93 10.99
N GLY A 62 -6.30 -39.20 10.10
CA GLY A 62 -7.70 -38.79 10.27
C GLY A 62 -8.50 -39.61 11.30
N GLY A 63 -7.87 -40.57 11.98
CA GLY A 63 -8.50 -41.55 12.87
C GLY A 63 -8.37 -41.25 14.36
N THR A 64 -8.56 -42.27 15.20
CA THR A 64 -8.28 -42.18 16.65
C THR A 64 -6.78 -41.99 16.86
N ALA A 65 -6.39 -40.88 17.49
CA ALA A 65 -5.00 -40.48 17.66
C ALA A 65 -4.13 -41.58 18.28
N GLN A 66 -3.11 -42.00 17.54
CA GLN A 66 -2.10 -42.99 17.92
C GLN A 66 -0.77 -42.32 18.34
N ASN A 67 -0.84 -41.29 19.17
CA ASN A 67 0.32 -40.44 19.48
C ASN A 67 1.53 -41.24 20.00
N GLY A 68 2.72 -40.88 19.52
CA GLY A 68 4.00 -41.38 20.00
C GLY A 68 4.34 -40.78 21.36
N VAL A 69 4.58 -41.63 22.34
CA VAL A 69 4.82 -41.29 23.75
C VAL A 69 6.05 -42.04 24.29
N ALA A 70 6.45 -41.69 25.51
CA ALA A 70 7.51 -42.39 26.22
C ALA A 70 7.20 -43.89 26.35
N ALA A 71 8.22 -44.73 26.17
CA ALA A 71 8.07 -46.16 26.31
C ALA A 71 7.67 -46.54 27.74
N THR A 72 6.75 -47.49 27.86
CA THR A 72 6.30 -48.02 29.15
C THR A 72 6.79 -49.44 29.32
N LYS A 73 6.93 -49.87 30.59
CA LYS A 73 7.18 -51.28 30.91
C LYS A 73 6.06 -52.17 30.35
N HIS A 74 6.42 -53.33 29.81
CA HIS A 74 5.47 -54.31 29.29
C HIS A 74 4.56 -54.90 30.40
N PRO A 75 3.24 -55.09 30.15
CA PRO A 75 2.35 -55.82 31.04
C PRO A 75 2.66 -57.34 31.08
N GLY A 76 3.52 -57.77 32.00
CA GLY A 76 3.83 -59.20 32.22
C GLY A 76 5.32 -59.50 32.41
N GLU A 77 6.20 -58.56 32.10
CA GLU A 77 7.65 -58.72 32.28
C GLU A 77 8.10 -58.20 33.65
N ASN A 78 9.06 -58.87 34.29
CA ASN A 78 9.51 -58.49 35.64
C ASN A 78 10.74 -57.58 35.65
N ALA A 79 11.56 -57.52 34.59
CA ALA A 79 12.80 -56.75 34.58
C ALA A 79 13.15 -56.16 33.20
N GLU A 80 12.90 -54.85 33.02
CA GLU A 80 13.57 -54.02 32.00
C GLU A 80 13.89 -52.57 32.50
N PRO A 81 14.48 -52.34 33.71
CA PRO A 81 15.03 -51.02 34.06
C PRO A 81 16.52 -50.91 33.71
N PRO A 82 16.99 -49.78 33.14
CA PRO A 82 16.25 -48.54 32.87
C PRO A 82 15.54 -48.53 31.50
N LEU A 83 14.34 -47.92 31.44
CA LEU A 83 13.61 -47.68 30.19
C LEU A 83 14.35 -46.66 29.29
N PRO A 84 14.21 -46.75 27.95
CA PRO A 84 14.78 -45.75 27.05
C PRO A 84 14.09 -44.39 27.21
N THR A 85 14.84 -43.34 26.91
CA THR A 85 14.33 -41.96 26.94
C THR A 85 13.70 -41.58 25.60
N MET A 86 12.91 -40.51 25.59
CA MET A 86 12.41 -39.95 24.34
C MET A 86 13.57 -39.34 23.52
N PRO A 87 13.51 -39.41 22.17
CA PRO A 87 14.50 -38.80 21.28
C PRO A 87 14.45 -37.27 21.32
N THR A 88 15.36 -36.62 20.59
CA THR A 88 15.43 -35.15 20.51
C THR A 88 15.02 -34.64 19.14
N TYR A 89 14.38 -33.48 19.11
CA TYR A 89 13.99 -32.81 17.90
C TYR A 89 15.18 -32.05 17.28
N ARG A 90 15.35 -32.11 15.96
CA ARG A 90 16.42 -31.41 15.24
C ARG A 90 15.88 -30.59 14.09
N TYR A 91 16.19 -29.30 14.15
CA TYR A 91 15.81 -28.30 13.17
C TYR A 91 16.88 -27.22 13.12
N ASP A 92 18.03 -27.56 12.53
CA ASP A 92 19.13 -26.63 12.31
C ASP A 92 19.70 -26.78 10.90
N ALA A 93 20.28 -25.71 10.36
CA ALA A 93 20.83 -25.66 9.01
C ALA A 93 22.19 -26.42 8.89
N GLY A 94 22.75 -26.92 10.00
CA GLY A 94 24.12 -27.42 10.11
C GLY A 94 24.30 -28.92 9.84
N ASN A 95 23.55 -29.52 8.90
CA ASN A 95 23.48 -30.95 8.54
C ASN A 95 22.63 -31.88 9.42
N ASN A 96 21.92 -31.39 10.44
CA ASN A 96 20.97 -32.22 11.22
C ASN A 96 19.53 -32.12 10.71
N ASN A 97 19.36 -32.03 9.39
CA ASN A 97 18.08 -32.00 8.70
C ASN A 97 18.17 -32.84 7.41
N ILE A 98 17.04 -33.08 6.75
CA ILE A 98 17.02 -33.73 5.43
C ILE A 98 16.34 -32.78 4.46
N ASN A 99 17.09 -32.27 3.47
CA ASN A 99 16.59 -31.33 2.47
C ASN A 99 15.83 -30.13 3.10
N PHE A 100 16.44 -29.48 4.09
CA PHE A 100 15.88 -28.33 4.81
C PHE A 100 14.61 -28.63 5.64
N ASN A 101 14.21 -29.90 5.73
CA ASN A 101 13.10 -30.35 6.56
C ASN A 101 13.63 -30.98 7.87
N PRO A 102 12.96 -30.71 9.00
CA PRO A 102 13.34 -31.23 10.30
C PRO A 102 13.19 -32.74 10.46
N VAL A 103 13.84 -33.24 11.51
CA VAL A 103 13.88 -34.66 11.85
C VAL A 103 13.87 -34.89 13.35
N VAL A 104 13.60 -36.12 13.75
CA VAL A 104 13.77 -36.61 15.12
C VAL A 104 15.05 -37.44 15.19
N GLN A 105 15.95 -37.09 16.12
CA GLN A 105 17.24 -37.75 16.31
C GLN A 105 17.18 -38.77 17.43
N PHE A 106 17.56 -40.01 17.09
CA PHE A 106 17.76 -41.13 17.99
C PHE A 106 19.25 -41.34 18.19
N VAL A 107 19.68 -41.47 19.45
CA VAL A 107 21.06 -41.74 19.83
C VAL A 107 21.16 -43.03 20.64
N ASN A 108 22.20 -43.82 20.36
CA ASN A 108 22.39 -45.14 20.96
C ASN A 108 23.31 -45.13 22.21
N ASN A 109 23.98 -44.01 22.50
CA ASN A 109 25.01 -43.88 23.53
C ASN A 109 24.51 -43.35 24.88
N VAL A 110 23.19 -43.16 25.06
CA VAL A 110 22.57 -42.65 26.29
C VAL A 110 21.80 -43.76 27.02
N GLY A 111 22.33 -44.28 28.13
CA GLY A 111 21.63 -45.29 28.95
C GLY A 111 21.07 -46.48 28.14
N ALA A 112 19.76 -46.68 28.19
CA ALA A 112 19.05 -47.71 27.42
C ALA A 112 18.79 -47.34 25.94
N GLY A 113 19.17 -46.15 25.49
CA GLY A 113 18.90 -45.62 24.15
C GLY A 113 17.64 -44.75 24.11
N ASN A 114 17.21 -44.38 22.89
CA ASN A 114 15.95 -43.68 22.68
C ASN A 114 14.88 -44.59 22.06
N ALA A 115 13.63 -44.41 22.47
CA ALA A 115 12.49 -45.06 21.84
C ALA A 115 11.25 -44.16 21.85
N VAL A 116 10.40 -44.32 20.83
CA VAL A 116 9.04 -43.78 20.80
C VAL A 116 8.07 -44.94 20.73
N GLN A 117 7.10 -44.98 21.63
CA GLN A 117 6.05 -46.00 21.68
C GLN A 117 4.73 -45.40 21.23
N MET A 118 3.97 -46.14 20.42
CA MET A 118 2.65 -45.76 19.94
C MET A 118 1.74 -46.98 19.94
N SER A 119 0.44 -46.74 19.75
CA SER A 119 -0.53 -47.81 19.53
C SER A 119 -0.96 -47.86 18.07
N THR A 120 -1.45 -49.01 17.62
CA THR A 120 -2.12 -49.13 16.33
C THR A 120 -3.40 -49.94 16.51
N PRO A 121 -4.39 -49.80 15.63
CA PRO A 121 -5.43 -50.82 15.48
C PRO A 121 -4.81 -52.20 15.23
N ALA A 122 -5.57 -53.27 15.42
CA ALA A 122 -5.13 -54.61 15.07
C ALA A 122 -4.95 -54.73 13.54
N LEU A 123 -3.70 -54.77 13.05
CA LEU A 123 -3.40 -54.75 11.61
C LEU A 123 -3.06 -56.14 11.08
N ASN A 124 -3.82 -56.60 10.08
CA ASN A 124 -3.47 -57.78 9.29
C ASN A 124 -2.57 -57.39 8.13
N ASN A 125 -3.12 -56.65 7.17
CA ASN A 125 -2.35 -56.10 6.05
C ASN A 125 -1.79 -54.74 6.45
N GLN A 126 -0.60 -54.40 5.97
CA GLN A 126 -0.08 -53.06 6.17
C GLN A 126 0.94 -52.64 5.12
N THR A 127 1.04 -51.33 4.91
CA THR A 127 2.13 -50.69 4.17
C THR A 127 2.75 -49.62 5.05
N VAL A 128 4.05 -49.72 5.29
CA VAL A 128 4.81 -48.81 6.16
C VAL A 128 5.80 -48.03 5.30
N PHE A 129 5.82 -46.72 5.45
CA PHE A 129 6.84 -45.83 4.90
C PHE A 129 7.64 -45.21 6.04
N VAL A 130 8.96 -45.19 5.93
CA VAL A 130 9.84 -44.49 6.86
C VAL A 130 10.87 -43.70 6.07
N VAL A 131 10.98 -42.40 6.34
CA VAL A 131 12.11 -41.58 5.86
C VAL A 131 13.14 -41.46 6.96
N PHE A 132 14.37 -41.91 6.69
CA PHE A 132 15.39 -42.02 7.71
C PHE A 132 16.81 -41.82 7.17
N LYS A 133 17.77 -41.63 8.09
CA LYS A 133 19.22 -41.66 7.82
C LYS A 133 19.92 -42.33 9.00
N THR A 134 20.58 -43.47 8.78
CA THR A 134 21.31 -44.20 9.83
C THR A 134 22.50 -44.99 9.27
N ALA A 135 23.51 -45.24 10.11
CA ALA A 135 24.64 -46.12 9.79
C ALA A 135 24.31 -47.61 9.95
N GLY A 136 23.17 -47.94 10.56
CA GLY A 136 22.78 -49.31 10.89
C GLY A 136 23.52 -49.89 12.09
N VAL A 137 22.89 -50.82 12.80
CA VAL A 137 23.46 -51.50 13.98
C VAL A 137 23.01 -52.96 14.00
N GLY A 138 23.77 -53.86 14.64
CA GLY A 138 23.42 -55.28 14.79
C GLY A 138 23.37 -56.10 13.50
N SER A 139 22.85 -57.33 13.60
CA SER A 139 22.90 -58.33 12.51
C SER A 139 21.77 -59.37 12.55
N SER A 140 20.74 -59.17 13.36
CA SER A 140 19.58 -60.07 13.52
C SER A 140 18.32 -59.26 13.77
N GLN A 141 17.15 -59.88 13.65
CA GLN A 141 15.84 -59.26 13.88
C GLN A 141 15.70 -58.56 15.25
N TYR A 142 16.50 -58.94 16.26
CA TYR A 142 16.53 -58.35 17.61
C TYR A 142 17.53 -57.22 17.78
N SER A 143 18.55 -57.18 16.91
CA SER A 143 19.74 -56.34 17.10
C SER A 143 19.84 -55.20 16.09
N THR A 144 18.98 -55.18 15.07
CA THR A 144 18.94 -54.13 14.05
C THR A 144 18.52 -52.76 14.60
N GLY A 145 18.92 -51.66 13.96
CA GLY A 145 18.38 -50.35 14.31
C GLY A 145 16.89 -50.29 13.96
N LEU A 146 16.01 -50.26 14.96
CA LEU A 146 14.55 -50.35 14.74
C LEU A 146 14.00 -49.07 14.09
N LEU A 147 13.47 -49.21 12.88
CA LEU A 147 12.76 -48.13 12.17
C LEU A 147 11.26 -48.18 12.44
N TYR A 148 10.67 -49.38 12.53
CA TYR A 148 9.26 -49.60 12.81
C TYR A 148 9.03 -51.05 13.23
N GLY A 149 8.28 -51.30 14.30
CA GLY A 149 7.97 -52.67 14.72
C GLY A 149 7.67 -52.80 16.21
N GLY A 150 7.89 -53.98 16.79
CA GLY A 150 7.71 -54.20 18.22
C GLY A 150 8.75 -55.15 18.83
N ASP A 151 8.42 -55.63 20.02
CA ASP A 151 9.26 -56.58 20.75
C ASP A 151 9.16 -57.95 20.11
N ILE A 152 10.32 -58.50 19.78
CA ILE A 152 10.47 -59.86 19.30
C ILE A 152 11.11 -60.60 20.47
N SER A 153 10.38 -61.50 21.15
CA SER A 153 10.89 -62.25 22.30
C SER A 153 10.95 -63.76 22.03
N ASP A 154 11.93 -64.40 22.67
CA ASP A 154 12.30 -65.83 22.57
C ASP A 154 11.11 -66.81 22.74
N PRO A 155 11.12 -67.99 22.08
CA PRO A 155 9.97 -68.87 21.86
C PRO A 155 9.57 -69.72 23.07
N SER A 156 9.94 -69.35 24.29
CA SER A 156 9.67 -70.15 25.49
C SER A 156 8.35 -69.78 26.18
N GLY A 157 7.23 -70.20 25.57
CA GLY A 157 6.02 -70.59 26.29
C GLY A 157 5.17 -69.52 26.97
N SER A 158 5.45 -68.21 26.80
CA SER A 158 4.55 -67.16 27.30
C SER A 158 3.50 -66.83 26.23
N SER A 159 2.23 -67.14 26.52
CA SER A 159 1.08 -66.91 25.66
C SER A 159 0.63 -65.44 25.63
N ALA A 160 1.56 -64.48 25.51
CA ALA A 160 1.22 -63.07 25.49
C ALA A 160 0.66 -62.68 24.11
N THR A 161 -0.66 -62.72 23.97
CA THR A 161 -1.42 -62.48 22.73
C THR A 161 -1.45 -61.01 22.27
N THR A 162 -0.48 -60.18 22.67
CA THR A 162 -0.56 -58.70 22.60
C THR A 162 0.70 -57.98 22.08
N ASN A 163 1.67 -58.66 21.44
CA ASN A 163 2.89 -58.03 20.91
C ASN A 163 3.01 -57.99 19.37
N SER A 164 3.56 -56.89 18.83
CA SER A 164 3.90 -56.73 17.41
C SER A 164 5.14 -57.53 17.06
N ASP A 165 4.94 -58.70 16.47
CA ASP A 165 5.98 -59.66 16.13
C ASP A 165 6.59 -59.41 14.73
N MET A 166 7.08 -58.18 14.53
CA MET A 166 7.71 -57.76 13.29
C MET A 166 8.68 -56.60 13.55
N SER A 167 9.80 -56.59 12.85
CA SER A 167 10.71 -55.45 12.77
C SER A 167 11.01 -55.07 11.33
N LEU A 168 11.04 -53.76 11.07
CA LEU A 168 11.70 -53.11 9.95
C LEU A 168 12.91 -52.38 10.53
N GLY A 169 14.11 -52.68 10.03
CA GLY A 169 15.32 -52.13 10.62
C GLY A 169 16.50 -52.05 9.67
N VAL A 170 17.60 -51.52 10.18
CA VAL A 170 18.87 -51.37 9.44
C VAL A 170 20.00 -52.06 10.21
N PRO A 171 20.48 -53.24 9.76
CA PRO A 171 21.68 -53.88 10.27
C PRO A 171 22.94 -53.05 10.07
N SER A 172 24.01 -53.43 10.77
CA SER A 172 25.37 -52.86 10.63
C SER A 172 25.95 -52.92 9.20
N THR A 173 25.35 -53.73 8.32
CA THR A 173 25.67 -53.75 6.88
C THR A 173 25.14 -52.52 6.12
N GLY A 174 24.32 -51.67 6.76
CA GLY A 174 23.73 -50.47 6.16
C GLY A 174 22.64 -50.77 5.14
N ARG A 175 22.04 -51.97 5.19
CA ARG A 175 20.96 -52.41 4.31
C ARG A 175 19.61 -52.36 4.99
N LEU A 176 18.53 -52.30 4.23
CA LEU A 176 17.18 -52.44 4.81
C LEU A 176 16.93 -53.92 5.15
N SER A 177 16.18 -54.20 6.21
CA SER A 177 15.92 -55.57 6.68
C SER A 177 14.56 -55.69 7.35
N PHE A 178 14.05 -56.91 7.39
CA PHE A 178 12.87 -57.22 8.19
C PHE A 178 12.98 -58.58 8.89
N GLY A 179 12.22 -58.78 9.97
CA GLY A 179 12.17 -60.06 10.70
C GLY A 179 11.03 -60.13 11.72
N GLY A 180 10.92 -61.26 12.43
CA GLY A 180 9.90 -61.56 13.47
C GLY A 180 10.08 -62.99 14.04
N GLY A 181 9.22 -63.45 14.96
CA GLY A 181 9.40 -64.74 15.66
C GLY A 181 8.34 -65.20 16.68
N SER A 182 7.10 -65.51 16.25
CA SER A 182 6.02 -66.01 17.16
C SER A 182 5.85 -67.54 17.20
N GLU A 183 6.26 -68.27 16.15
CA GLU A 183 6.30 -69.76 16.11
C GLU A 183 7.49 -70.25 15.25
N GLY A 184 8.54 -69.42 15.15
CA GLY A 184 9.74 -69.64 14.35
C GLY A 184 10.34 -68.32 13.91
N ASP A 185 11.54 -68.03 14.39
CA ASP A 185 12.27 -66.81 14.05
C ASP A 185 12.60 -66.73 12.56
N TYR A 186 12.40 -65.56 11.96
CA TYR A 186 12.82 -65.27 10.60
C TYR A 186 13.49 -63.90 10.54
N TYR A 187 14.51 -63.83 9.69
CA TYR A 187 15.27 -62.62 9.45
C TYR A 187 15.69 -62.59 7.99
N ASN A 188 15.33 -61.52 7.30
CA ASN A 188 15.82 -61.23 5.96
C ASN A 188 16.66 -59.94 6.02
N PRO A 189 18.00 -60.04 5.93
CA PRO A 189 18.84 -58.91 5.62
C PRO A 189 18.73 -58.64 4.11
N GLY A 190 17.92 -57.65 3.71
CA GLY A 190 17.75 -57.28 2.31
C GLY A 190 19.09 -56.98 1.61
N ASP A 191 19.06 -56.83 0.29
CA ASP A 191 20.25 -56.65 -0.52
C ASP A 191 20.59 -55.18 -0.82
N PHE A 192 19.63 -54.29 -0.59
CA PHE A 192 19.75 -52.87 -0.90
C PHE A 192 20.67 -52.10 0.05
N ASN A 193 21.83 -51.67 -0.44
CA ASN A 193 22.78 -50.85 0.31
C ASN A 193 22.39 -49.36 0.29
N LEU A 194 22.13 -48.80 1.47
CA LEU A 194 21.66 -47.41 1.64
C LEU A 194 22.81 -46.38 1.62
N LEU A 195 24.07 -46.84 1.68
CA LEU A 195 25.27 -45.99 1.75
C LEU A 195 25.22 -44.93 2.88
N THR A 196 24.43 -45.17 3.92
CA THR A 196 24.15 -44.23 5.03
C THR A 196 23.52 -42.90 4.59
N LEU A 197 22.99 -42.84 3.36
CA LEU A 197 22.28 -41.68 2.82
C LEU A 197 20.83 -41.66 3.30
N PRO A 198 20.21 -40.45 3.38
CA PRO A 198 18.76 -40.34 3.54
C PRO A 198 18.01 -41.24 2.56
N SER A 199 17.09 -42.03 3.09
CA SER A 199 16.37 -43.05 2.32
C SER A 199 14.91 -43.15 2.74
N ILE A 200 14.07 -43.55 1.80
CA ILE A 200 12.66 -43.91 1.96
C ILE A 200 12.60 -45.43 1.98
N GLY A 201 12.40 -46.03 3.15
CA GLY A 201 12.15 -47.47 3.29
C GLY A 201 10.67 -47.77 3.25
N VAL A 202 10.28 -48.81 2.52
CA VAL A 202 8.88 -49.24 2.41
C VAL A 202 8.76 -50.73 2.67
N LEU A 203 7.91 -51.12 3.63
CA LEU A 203 7.57 -52.51 3.90
C LEU A 203 6.09 -52.73 3.59
N LYS A 204 5.79 -53.70 2.72
CA LYS A 204 4.43 -54.23 2.53
C LYS A 204 4.32 -55.57 3.23
N ARG A 205 3.27 -55.75 4.01
CA ARG A 205 2.89 -57.01 4.65
C ARG A 205 1.51 -57.42 4.17
N ASN A 206 1.41 -58.62 3.61
CA ASN A 206 0.17 -59.22 3.15
C ASN A 206 -0.05 -60.57 3.84
N VAL A 207 -1.16 -60.74 4.56
CA VAL A 207 -1.50 -62.03 5.18
C VAL A 207 -2.19 -62.91 4.15
N ALA A 208 -1.57 -64.04 3.82
CA ALA A 208 -2.00 -64.99 2.78
C ALA A 208 -2.51 -66.32 3.37
N GLY A 209 -3.22 -66.24 4.49
CA GLY A 209 -3.80 -67.40 5.22
C GLY A 209 -3.45 -67.39 6.71
N GLU A 210 -3.91 -68.40 7.45
CA GLU A 210 -3.73 -68.48 8.91
C GLU A 210 -2.27 -68.72 9.37
N SER A 211 -1.31 -69.01 8.49
CA SER A 211 0.09 -69.21 8.90
C SER A 211 1.09 -68.74 7.85
N SER A 212 0.65 -67.89 6.90
CA SER A 212 1.52 -67.38 5.85
C SER A 212 1.40 -65.87 5.69
N VAL A 213 2.54 -65.21 5.63
CA VAL A 213 2.66 -63.77 5.38
C VAL A 213 3.66 -63.55 4.25
N THR A 214 3.28 -62.70 3.31
CA THR A 214 4.14 -62.22 2.24
C THR A 214 4.66 -60.82 2.57
N TYR A 215 5.97 -60.64 2.48
CA TYR A 215 6.63 -59.35 2.61
C TYR A 215 7.19 -58.87 1.29
N SER A 216 7.12 -57.56 1.05
CA SER A 216 7.85 -56.89 -0.03
C SER A 216 8.56 -55.67 0.53
N LEU A 217 9.82 -55.50 0.14
CA LEU A 217 10.69 -54.45 0.64
C LEU A 217 11.13 -53.54 -0.51
N TYR A 218 11.04 -52.24 -0.30
CA TYR A 218 11.49 -51.23 -1.26
C TYR A 218 12.32 -50.17 -0.57
N ALA A 219 13.27 -49.61 -1.31
CA ALA A 219 14.07 -48.49 -0.87
C ALA A 219 14.22 -47.49 -2.01
N ASN A 220 13.88 -46.23 -1.77
CA ASN A 220 13.92 -45.15 -2.77
C ASN A 220 13.24 -45.56 -4.10
N GLY A 221 12.06 -46.19 -3.98
CA GLY A 221 11.23 -46.73 -5.07
C GLY A 221 11.81 -47.90 -5.87
N SER A 222 13.07 -48.27 -5.65
CA SER A 222 13.64 -49.54 -6.12
C SER A 222 13.08 -50.70 -5.30
N THR A 223 12.86 -51.83 -5.97
CA THR A 223 12.54 -53.09 -5.29
C THR A 223 13.84 -53.63 -4.69
N ASP A 224 13.80 -53.97 -3.40
CA ASP A 224 14.88 -54.71 -2.72
C ASP A 224 14.49 -56.19 -2.74
N GLU A 225 13.35 -56.51 -2.11
CA GLU A 225 12.79 -57.85 -2.11
C GLU A 225 11.36 -57.83 -2.67
N ALA A 226 11.14 -58.46 -3.82
CA ALA A 226 9.87 -58.39 -4.53
C ALA A 226 8.74 -59.11 -3.78
N VAL A 227 8.98 -60.35 -3.32
CA VAL A 227 8.02 -61.21 -2.62
C VAL A 227 8.78 -62.24 -1.79
N VAL A 228 8.71 -62.15 -0.46
CA VAL A 228 9.24 -63.16 0.47
C VAL A 228 8.08 -63.80 1.21
N ASN A 229 7.90 -65.11 1.01
CA ASN A 229 6.84 -65.88 1.69
C ASN A 229 7.39 -66.52 2.96
N ILE A 230 6.80 -66.17 4.11
CA ILE A 230 7.11 -66.78 5.39
C ILE A 230 5.93 -67.66 5.81
N THR A 231 6.17 -68.94 6.12
CA THR A 231 5.12 -69.95 6.40
C THR A 231 5.04 -70.41 7.86
N ASN A 232 5.85 -69.84 8.76
CA ASN A 232 5.95 -70.21 10.18
C ASN A 232 5.68 -69.00 11.10
N THR A 233 4.67 -68.17 10.78
CA THR A 233 4.44 -66.88 11.46
C THR A 233 3.46 -66.93 12.62
N GLY A 234 3.11 -68.11 13.18
CA GLY A 234 2.18 -68.23 14.31
C GLY A 234 0.77 -67.68 14.09
N SER A 235 -0.19 -68.53 13.70
CA SER A 235 -1.62 -68.18 13.46
C SER A 235 -1.95 -66.91 12.64
N GLY A 236 -0.99 -66.28 11.93
CA GLY A 236 -1.24 -65.09 11.11
C GLY A 236 -1.88 -63.93 11.89
N ARG A 237 -1.58 -63.85 13.20
CA ARG A 237 -2.34 -63.00 14.15
C ARG A 237 -2.26 -61.52 13.77
N PRO A 238 -3.32 -60.73 13.99
CA PRO A 238 -3.26 -59.28 13.86
C PRO A 238 -2.13 -58.74 14.73
N LEU A 239 -1.29 -57.84 14.19
CA LEU A 239 -0.29 -57.18 15.01
C LEU A 239 -1.03 -56.31 16.05
N PRO A 240 -0.82 -56.53 17.35
CA PRO A 240 -1.54 -55.87 18.43
C PRO A 240 -1.02 -54.45 18.72
N SER A 241 -1.71 -53.78 19.63
CA SER A 241 -1.77 -52.33 19.86
C SER A 241 -0.50 -51.63 20.35
N MET A 242 0.70 -52.19 20.20
CA MET A 242 1.95 -51.55 20.65
C MET A 242 3.03 -51.65 19.58
N VAL A 243 3.44 -50.50 19.06
CA VAL A 243 4.48 -50.33 18.04
C VAL A 243 5.52 -49.34 18.56
N ARG A 244 6.77 -49.49 18.10
CA ARG A 244 7.94 -48.74 18.58
C ARG A 244 8.85 -48.33 17.43
N LEU A 245 9.53 -47.19 17.63
CA LEU A 245 10.65 -46.70 16.82
C LEU A 245 11.89 -46.59 17.72
N GLY A 246 13.08 -46.80 17.18
CA GLY A 246 14.34 -46.45 17.83
C GLY A 246 15.04 -47.59 18.56
N LYS A 247 14.33 -48.42 19.34
CA LYS A 247 14.93 -49.49 20.14
C LYS A 247 14.06 -50.75 20.15
N HIS A 248 14.68 -51.92 20.02
CA HIS A 248 14.07 -53.22 20.36
C HIS A 248 14.07 -53.46 21.88
N PHE A 249 13.05 -54.13 22.41
CA PHE A 249 13.05 -54.57 23.80
C PHE A 249 12.99 -56.09 23.86
N SER A 250 13.78 -56.67 24.75
CA SER A 250 13.87 -58.10 25.02
C SER A 250 13.07 -58.47 26.26
N ALA A 251 12.32 -59.56 26.20
CA ALA A 251 11.66 -60.15 27.37
C ALA A 251 12.63 -60.88 28.32
N ASP A 252 13.88 -61.14 27.89
CA ASP A 252 14.91 -61.84 28.67
C ASP A 252 15.89 -60.85 29.34
N PRO A 253 15.84 -60.70 30.67
CA PRO A 253 16.73 -59.80 31.43
C PRO A 253 18.20 -60.23 31.40
N SER A 254 18.51 -61.45 30.94
CA SER A 254 19.86 -61.99 30.85
C SER A 254 20.55 -61.70 29.50
N ASN A 255 19.82 -61.16 28.52
CA ASN A 255 20.30 -60.90 27.15
C ASN A 255 20.06 -59.44 26.68
N LEU A 256 20.23 -58.47 27.59
CA LEU A 256 20.07 -57.02 27.31
C LEU A 256 21.16 -56.44 26.38
N SER A 257 22.23 -57.19 26.09
CA SER A 257 23.38 -56.72 25.29
C SER A 257 23.21 -56.91 23.78
N SER A 258 22.16 -57.59 23.34
CA SER A 258 21.87 -57.86 21.92
C SER A 258 20.80 -56.95 21.31
N GLU A 259 20.19 -56.04 22.09
CA GLU A 259 19.13 -55.14 21.62
C GLU A 259 19.67 -54.03 20.70
N GLY A 260 19.07 -53.93 19.52
CA GLY A 260 19.40 -52.90 18.55
C GLY A 260 18.92 -51.52 18.97
N LYS A 261 19.85 -50.57 19.04
CA LYS A 261 19.59 -49.14 19.34
C LYS A 261 19.89 -48.29 18.12
N LEU A 262 18.87 -47.67 17.54
CA LEU A 262 19.00 -46.77 16.42
C LEU A 262 19.91 -45.60 16.78
N ASN A 263 20.89 -45.35 15.92
CA ASN A 263 21.68 -44.13 15.92
C ASN A 263 21.46 -43.45 14.57
N GLY A 264 20.59 -42.45 14.53
CA GLY A 264 20.14 -41.89 13.27
C GLY A 264 18.99 -40.91 13.39
N LEU A 265 18.47 -40.52 12.24
CA LEU A 265 17.41 -39.55 12.06
C LEU A 265 16.18 -40.25 11.48
N ILE A 266 14.99 -39.95 12.00
CA ILE A 266 13.70 -40.30 11.37
C ILE A 266 12.96 -38.99 11.09
N ALA A 267 12.55 -38.80 9.83
CA ALA A 267 11.90 -37.57 9.38
C ALA A 267 10.38 -37.72 9.26
N GLU A 268 9.91 -38.87 8.77
CA GLU A 268 8.48 -39.11 8.54
C GLU A 268 8.15 -40.60 8.58
N VAL A 269 6.99 -40.94 9.15
CA VAL A 269 6.46 -42.31 9.21
C VAL A 269 4.99 -42.31 8.78
N LEU A 270 4.64 -43.16 7.82
CA LEU A 270 3.25 -43.38 7.40
C LEU A 270 2.91 -44.86 7.46
N VAL A 271 1.73 -45.19 8.00
CA VAL A 271 1.24 -46.57 8.06
C VAL A 271 -0.17 -46.65 7.49
N TYR A 272 -0.39 -47.60 6.60
CA TYR A 272 -1.69 -47.99 6.07
C TYR A 272 -2.07 -49.37 6.60
N ASP A 273 -3.35 -49.60 6.87
CA ASP A 273 -3.93 -50.88 7.30
C ASP A 273 -4.25 -51.83 6.13
N ARG A 274 -3.63 -51.57 4.98
CA ARG A 274 -3.80 -52.33 3.73
C ARG A 274 -2.50 -52.35 2.93
N VAL A 275 -2.45 -53.27 1.97
CA VAL A 275 -1.38 -53.29 0.96
C VAL A 275 -1.71 -52.24 -0.10
N LEU A 276 -0.88 -51.20 -0.21
CA LEU A 276 -1.04 -50.20 -1.27
C LEU A 276 -0.74 -50.80 -2.64
N THR A 277 -1.51 -50.40 -3.65
CA THR A 277 -1.21 -50.68 -5.06
C THR A 277 0.10 -50.00 -5.48
N GLU A 278 0.62 -50.33 -6.66
CA GLU A 278 1.83 -49.67 -7.18
C GLU A 278 1.62 -48.18 -7.43
N VAL A 279 0.45 -47.79 -7.94
CA VAL A 279 0.11 -46.38 -8.21
C VAL A 279 0.05 -45.59 -6.92
N GLU A 280 -0.61 -46.13 -5.89
CA GLU A 280 -0.71 -45.46 -4.58
C GLU A 280 0.65 -45.35 -3.89
N ARG A 281 1.45 -46.42 -3.90
CA ARG A 281 2.83 -46.37 -3.40
C ARG A 281 3.63 -45.29 -4.12
N LYS A 282 3.51 -45.23 -5.45
CA LYS A 282 4.20 -44.26 -6.29
C LYS A 282 3.86 -42.82 -5.93
N THR A 283 2.60 -42.53 -5.62
CA THR A 283 2.18 -41.23 -5.13
C THR A 283 2.85 -40.86 -3.80
N VAL A 284 2.86 -41.79 -2.82
CA VAL A 284 3.47 -41.53 -1.50
C VAL A 284 5.00 -41.41 -1.61
N GLU A 285 5.66 -42.28 -2.38
CA GLU A 285 7.11 -42.20 -2.61
C GLU A 285 7.49 -40.89 -3.31
N SER A 286 6.71 -40.44 -4.29
CA SER A 286 6.93 -39.15 -4.97
C SER A 286 6.85 -37.97 -4.01
N TYR A 287 5.81 -37.94 -3.16
CA TYR A 287 5.66 -36.94 -2.10
C TYR A 287 6.90 -36.86 -1.19
N LEU A 288 7.29 -38.00 -0.62
CA LEU A 288 8.43 -38.08 0.30
C LEU A 288 9.74 -37.74 -0.40
N ALA A 289 9.93 -38.19 -1.63
CA ALA A 289 11.15 -37.97 -2.38
C ALA A 289 11.36 -36.50 -2.75
N ILE A 290 10.29 -35.78 -3.14
CA ILE A 290 10.36 -34.34 -3.41
C ILE A 290 10.64 -33.58 -2.11
N LYS A 291 9.90 -33.88 -1.04
CA LYS A 291 10.09 -33.24 0.27
C LYS A 291 11.52 -33.42 0.80
N TYR A 292 12.06 -34.63 0.67
CA TYR A 292 13.35 -34.97 1.26
C TYR A 292 14.51 -35.01 0.27
N GLY A 293 14.33 -34.56 -0.98
CA GLY A 293 15.41 -34.45 -1.97
C GLY A 293 16.05 -35.78 -2.36
N VAL A 294 15.26 -36.86 -2.32
CA VAL A 294 15.71 -38.24 -2.58
C VAL A 294 15.46 -38.59 -4.04
N THR A 295 16.49 -39.08 -4.74
CA THR A 295 16.32 -39.64 -6.08
C THR A 295 15.70 -41.03 -6.00
N ILE A 296 14.54 -41.21 -6.62
CA ILE A 296 13.88 -42.50 -6.80
C ILE A 296 14.46 -43.15 -8.06
N THR A 297 14.83 -44.43 -7.99
CA THR A 297 15.45 -45.13 -9.13
C THR A 297 14.42 -45.81 -10.04
N GLY A 298 13.55 -46.63 -9.45
CA GLY A 298 12.93 -47.77 -10.14
C GLY A 298 13.94 -48.89 -10.44
N GLY A 299 13.46 -50.10 -10.71
CA GLY A 299 14.32 -51.28 -10.89
C GLY A 299 14.54 -52.09 -9.61
N THR A 300 15.67 -52.80 -9.54
CA THR A 300 16.02 -53.76 -8.46
C THR A 300 17.40 -53.45 -7.88
N ASP A 301 17.53 -53.44 -6.55
CA ASP A 301 18.81 -53.35 -5.81
C ASP A 301 19.74 -52.19 -6.17
N THR A 302 19.19 -51.07 -6.65
CA THR A 302 20.01 -49.90 -7.05
C THR A 302 19.56 -48.59 -6.39
N LEU A 303 20.49 -47.99 -5.65
CA LEU A 303 20.28 -46.69 -5.01
C LEU A 303 20.28 -45.55 -6.04
N GLY A 304 19.32 -44.63 -5.91
CA GLY A 304 19.16 -43.49 -6.84
C GLY A 304 20.37 -42.56 -6.85
N ALA A 305 21.13 -42.51 -5.75
CA ALA A 305 22.41 -41.81 -5.67
C ALA A 305 23.48 -42.36 -6.64
N THR A 306 23.39 -43.64 -7.01
CA THR A 306 24.36 -44.33 -7.89
C THR A 306 23.82 -44.45 -9.31
N ALA A 307 22.58 -44.94 -9.47
CA ALA A 307 22.00 -45.26 -10.78
C ALA A 307 21.17 -44.11 -11.39
N GLY A 308 20.75 -43.13 -10.57
CA GLY A 308 19.78 -42.11 -10.97
C GLY A 308 18.37 -42.67 -11.12
N ASN A 309 17.46 -41.84 -11.60
CA ASN A 309 16.08 -42.17 -11.96
C ASN A 309 16.02 -42.94 -13.29
N VAL A 310 16.04 -44.27 -13.21
CA VAL A 310 16.14 -45.16 -14.38
C VAL A 310 14.77 -45.36 -15.05
N SER A 311 13.73 -45.65 -14.27
CA SER A 311 12.43 -46.08 -14.82
C SER A 311 11.23 -45.71 -13.95
N TYR A 312 11.30 -44.58 -13.25
CA TYR A 312 10.29 -44.22 -12.24
C TYR A 312 9.84 -42.76 -12.36
N SER A 313 8.68 -42.49 -12.97
CA SER A 313 8.15 -41.12 -12.95
C SER A 313 7.77 -40.69 -11.52
N TYR A 314 7.94 -39.41 -11.20
CA TYR A 314 7.34 -38.82 -10.01
C TYR A 314 5.94 -38.35 -10.35
N VAL A 315 4.98 -38.57 -9.46
CA VAL A 315 3.58 -38.18 -9.67
C VAL A 315 3.06 -37.32 -8.53
N ASN A 316 2.15 -36.40 -8.84
CA ASN A 316 1.39 -35.65 -7.82
C ASN A 316 0.23 -36.49 -7.25
N SER A 317 -0.51 -35.92 -6.30
CA SER A 317 -1.67 -36.56 -5.67
C SER A 317 -2.84 -36.88 -6.63
N ALA A 318 -2.89 -36.24 -7.81
CA ALA A 318 -3.84 -36.58 -8.86
C ALA A 318 -3.35 -37.69 -9.82
N GLY A 319 -2.12 -38.17 -9.63
CA GLY A 319 -1.51 -39.20 -10.49
C GLY A 319 -0.87 -38.66 -11.78
N SER A 320 -0.80 -37.35 -11.96
CA SER A 320 -0.10 -36.74 -13.10
C SER A 320 1.42 -36.74 -12.87
N ASP A 321 2.20 -37.01 -13.92
CA ASP A 321 3.66 -36.94 -13.87
C ASP A 321 4.14 -35.50 -13.61
N VAL A 322 4.98 -35.34 -12.58
CA VAL A 322 5.69 -34.09 -12.25
C VAL A 322 7.18 -34.18 -12.60
N TRP A 323 7.72 -35.39 -12.71
CA TRP A 323 9.00 -35.69 -13.35
C TRP A 323 8.88 -36.99 -14.14
N THR A 324 9.20 -36.97 -15.42
CA THR A 324 9.20 -38.18 -16.25
C THR A 324 10.63 -38.70 -16.38
N SER A 325 10.84 -40.01 -16.20
CA SER A 325 12.17 -40.60 -16.25
C SER A 325 12.88 -40.30 -17.58
N ASN A 326 14.13 -39.83 -17.50
CA ASN A 326 14.91 -39.39 -18.64
C ASN A 326 16.24 -40.14 -18.68
N ALA A 327 16.63 -40.67 -19.85
CA ALA A 327 17.84 -41.49 -19.94
C ALA A 327 19.15 -40.71 -19.65
N THR A 328 19.16 -39.42 -19.96
CA THR A 328 20.30 -38.51 -19.81
C THR A 328 20.24 -37.82 -18.44
N TYR A 329 19.17 -37.08 -18.18
CA TYR A 329 19.00 -36.29 -16.96
C TYR A 329 18.27 -37.11 -15.89
N LYS A 330 19.01 -38.01 -15.23
CA LYS A 330 18.42 -38.92 -14.24
C LYS A 330 18.99 -38.78 -12.84
N TYR A 331 20.12 -38.13 -12.68
CA TYR A 331 20.80 -38.09 -11.40
C TYR A 331 20.32 -36.91 -10.55
N ASP A 332 20.30 -37.09 -9.24
CA ASP A 332 19.94 -36.02 -8.29
C ASP A 332 18.59 -35.36 -8.64
N VAL A 333 17.51 -36.14 -8.71
CA VAL A 333 16.17 -35.57 -8.89
C VAL A 333 15.74 -34.92 -7.56
N PHE A 334 15.52 -33.61 -7.57
CA PHE A 334 14.99 -32.81 -6.43
C PHE A 334 14.21 -31.60 -6.95
N GLY A 335 13.56 -30.83 -6.08
CA GLY A 335 12.96 -29.58 -6.51
C GLY A 335 11.94 -28.98 -5.55
N LEU A 336 11.18 -28.03 -6.08
CA LEU A 336 10.16 -27.27 -5.36
C LEU A 336 8.78 -27.82 -5.68
N GLY A 337 7.84 -27.70 -4.74
CA GLY A 337 6.45 -27.97 -5.05
C GLY A 337 5.49 -27.89 -3.89
N ARG A 338 4.20 -27.77 -4.21
CA ARG A 338 3.10 -27.76 -3.28
C ARG A 338 2.02 -28.76 -3.71
N ASP A 339 1.56 -29.55 -2.76
CA ASP A 339 0.49 -30.53 -2.92
C ASP A 339 -0.25 -30.68 -1.59
N ASP A 340 -1.46 -30.13 -1.54
CA ASP A 340 -2.18 -29.92 -0.29
C ASP A 340 -2.72 -31.25 0.30
N LEU A 341 -2.91 -32.30 -0.53
CA LEU A 341 -3.43 -33.59 -0.04
C LEU A 341 -2.49 -34.23 0.99
N TYR A 342 -1.19 -34.19 0.72
CA TYR A 342 -0.17 -34.71 1.64
C TYR A 342 0.47 -33.61 2.51
N GLY A 343 0.05 -32.35 2.32
CA GLY A 343 0.66 -31.18 2.95
C GLY A 343 2.11 -30.97 2.50
N LEU A 344 2.43 -31.22 1.23
CA LEU A 344 3.71 -30.86 0.64
C LEU A 344 3.76 -29.35 0.44
N ASN A 345 4.84 -28.73 0.90
CA ASN A 345 5.13 -27.31 0.66
C ASN A 345 6.65 -27.12 0.70
N GLN A 346 7.32 -27.56 -0.37
CA GLN A 346 8.78 -27.50 -0.51
C GLN A 346 9.19 -26.23 -1.25
N ARG A 347 9.70 -25.24 -0.51
CA ARG A 347 10.08 -23.89 -0.99
C ARG A 347 11.58 -23.69 -1.18
N ILE A 348 12.39 -24.58 -0.64
CA ILE A 348 13.84 -24.65 -0.88
C ILE A 348 14.24 -26.12 -0.99
N SER A 349 15.10 -26.49 -1.92
CA SER A 349 15.53 -27.88 -2.06
C SER A 349 16.94 -28.03 -2.64
N LYS A 350 17.57 -29.16 -2.32
CA LYS A 350 18.76 -29.72 -2.93
C LYS A 350 18.70 -31.24 -2.92
N SER A 351 19.47 -31.90 -3.77
CA SER A 351 19.70 -33.35 -3.65
C SER A 351 20.37 -33.68 -2.31
N ILE A 352 20.01 -34.83 -1.73
CA ILE A 352 20.64 -35.37 -0.51
C ILE A 352 22.03 -35.98 -0.73
N ASN A 353 22.45 -36.14 -1.98
CA ASN A 353 23.75 -36.76 -2.28
C ASN A 353 24.90 -35.80 -1.94
N ASN A 354 25.98 -36.35 -1.37
CA ASN A 354 27.09 -35.57 -0.78
C ASN A 354 27.76 -34.56 -1.72
N ASN A 355 27.76 -34.83 -3.03
CA ASN A 355 28.39 -33.97 -4.05
C ASN A 355 27.38 -33.09 -4.79
N THR A 356 26.19 -32.87 -4.21
CA THR A 356 25.28 -31.84 -4.70
C THR A 356 25.96 -30.48 -4.61
N ILE A 357 25.84 -29.69 -5.67
CA ILE A 357 26.34 -28.31 -5.67
C ILE A 357 25.22 -27.30 -5.83
N LEU A 358 24.03 -27.74 -6.23
CA LEU A 358 22.91 -26.87 -6.55
C LEU A 358 21.89 -26.87 -5.42
N THR A 359 21.54 -25.68 -4.96
CA THR A 359 20.37 -25.42 -4.11
C THR A 359 19.44 -24.48 -4.86
N VAL A 360 18.13 -24.75 -4.82
CA VAL A 360 17.08 -23.91 -5.42
C VAL A 360 16.10 -23.44 -4.36
N SER A 361 15.64 -22.19 -4.43
CA SER A 361 14.73 -21.56 -3.47
C SER A 361 13.72 -20.65 -4.15
N THR A 362 12.54 -20.46 -3.55
CA THR A 362 11.52 -19.49 -4.01
C THR A 362 11.87 -18.01 -3.73
N ASN A 363 12.96 -17.75 -3.00
CA ASN A 363 13.49 -16.42 -2.73
C ASN A 363 15.03 -16.45 -2.59
N SER A 364 15.64 -15.28 -2.37
CA SER A 364 17.10 -15.12 -2.25
C SER A 364 17.74 -15.75 -1.00
N ASP A 365 16.95 -16.26 -0.06
CA ASP A 365 17.47 -17.00 1.08
C ASP A 365 17.75 -18.46 0.68
N LEU A 366 19.02 -18.85 0.66
CA LEU A 366 19.48 -20.17 0.23
C LEU A 366 20.01 -21.03 1.39
N THR A 367 19.74 -20.63 2.64
CA THR A 367 20.32 -21.23 3.84
C THR A 367 19.29 -21.62 4.88
N SER A 368 18.22 -20.83 5.06
CA SER A 368 17.22 -21.11 6.08
C SER A 368 16.38 -22.33 5.73
N LEU A 369 15.61 -22.79 6.70
CA LEU A 369 14.85 -24.03 6.62
C LEU A 369 13.62 -23.89 5.72
N ASN A 370 12.98 -25.01 5.39
CA ASN A 370 11.96 -25.06 4.34
C ASN A 370 10.72 -24.18 4.60
N LEU A 371 10.22 -24.15 5.84
CA LEU A 371 9.00 -23.43 6.21
C LEU A 371 9.28 -22.11 6.94
N ASP A 372 10.42 -21.48 6.66
CA ASP A 372 10.69 -20.12 7.13
C ASP A 372 9.63 -19.14 6.58
N ALA A 373 9.09 -18.29 7.46
CA ALA A 373 7.97 -17.40 7.15
C ALA A 373 8.32 -16.32 6.10
N ALA A 374 9.61 -15.97 5.95
CA ALA A 374 10.07 -14.99 4.97
C ALA A 374 10.14 -15.55 3.54
N ARG A 375 9.94 -16.86 3.35
CA ARG A 375 9.97 -17.49 2.02
C ARG A 375 8.72 -17.22 1.22
N THR A 376 8.91 -16.79 -0.03
CA THR A 376 7.84 -16.65 -1.04
C THR A 376 7.04 -17.94 -1.13
N ALA A 377 5.72 -17.83 -1.02
CA ALA A 377 4.82 -18.97 -1.11
C ALA A 377 4.68 -19.48 -2.55
N ILE A 378 4.47 -20.79 -2.68
CA ILE A 378 4.03 -21.43 -3.93
C ILE A 378 2.50 -21.29 -3.99
N ASN A 379 2.01 -20.68 -5.07
CA ASN A 379 0.67 -20.11 -5.18
C ASN A 379 -0.32 -21.03 -5.90
N GLY A 380 -0.53 -22.22 -5.37
CA GLY A 380 -1.57 -23.11 -5.88
C GLY A 380 -1.37 -24.53 -5.38
N ASP A 381 -2.36 -25.37 -5.62
CA ASP A 381 -2.26 -26.80 -5.35
C ASP A 381 -1.72 -27.54 -6.58
N LYS A 382 -0.90 -28.56 -6.34
CA LYS A 382 -0.25 -29.41 -7.36
C LYS A 382 0.66 -28.62 -8.33
N GLU A 383 1.45 -27.71 -7.79
CA GLU A 383 2.48 -26.94 -8.50
C GLU A 383 3.87 -27.48 -8.21
N PHE A 384 4.68 -27.71 -9.24
CA PHE A 384 5.99 -28.35 -9.12
C PHE A 384 7.00 -27.79 -10.10
N MET A 385 8.26 -27.73 -9.66
CA MET A 385 9.44 -27.53 -10.49
C MET A 385 10.51 -28.50 -10.01
N LEU A 386 10.74 -29.56 -10.78
CA LEU A 386 11.74 -30.59 -10.49
C LEU A 386 12.95 -30.44 -11.41
N ILE A 387 14.10 -30.82 -10.89
CA ILE A 387 15.42 -30.65 -11.50
C ILE A 387 16.16 -31.97 -11.39
N ALA A 388 16.81 -32.40 -12.47
CA ALA A 388 17.75 -33.52 -12.47
C ALA A 388 18.97 -33.21 -13.34
N ASN A 389 20.10 -33.85 -13.04
CA ASN A 389 21.34 -33.64 -13.78
C ASN A 389 21.78 -34.85 -14.61
N ASN A 390 22.68 -34.58 -15.56
CA ASN A 390 23.17 -35.53 -16.54
C ASN A 390 24.33 -36.44 -16.06
N THR A 391 24.88 -36.21 -14.87
CA THR A 391 26.11 -36.88 -14.40
C THR A 391 26.06 -37.24 -12.92
N GLY A 392 26.10 -38.54 -12.63
CA GLY A 392 25.96 -39.07 -11.27
C GLY A 392 26.89 -38.45 -10.22
N SER A 393 26.47 -38.53 -8.97
CA SER A 393 27.07 -37.81 -7.83
C SER A 393 28.39 -38.41 -7.34
N ALA A 394 29.02 -39.34 -8.07
CA ALA A 394 30.26 -40.00 -7.68
C ALA A 394 31.50 -39.07 -7.71
N ALA A 395 31.45 -38.00 -8.50
CA ALA A 395 32.51 -36.99 -8.58
C ALA A 395 31.92 -35.57 -8.66
N LEU A 396 32.71 -34.56 -8.26
CA LEU A 396 32.38 -33.16 -8.49
C LEU A 396 32.38 -32.85 -10.00
N PRO A 397 31.57 -31.88 -10.46
CA PRO A 397 31.65 -31.37 -11.84
C PRO A 397 33.05 -30.87 -12.18
N VAL A 398 33.43 -31.03 -13.44
CA VAL A 398 34.69 -30.52 -13.99
C VAL A 398 34.40 -29.52 -15.09
N GLN A 399 35.33 -28.59 -15.30
CA GLN A 399 35.26 -27.70 -16.46
C GLN A 399 35.46 -28.46 -17.77
N GLN A 400 34.83 -27.99 -18.84
CA GLN A 400 35.05 -28.45 -20.21
C GLN A 400 35.11 -27.28 -21.19
N GLY A 401 35.78 -27.53 -22.32
CA GLY A 401 36.01 -26.56 -23.39
C GLY A 401 35.30 -26.89 -24.71
N THR A 402 34.37 -27.85 -24.68
CA THR A 402 33.56 -28.27 -25.83
C THR A 402 32.11 -27.85 -25.63
N GLU A 403 31.35 -27.79 -26.72
CA GLU A 403 29.93 -27.42 -26.69
C GLU A 403 29.72 -26.04 -26.02
N LEU A 404 30.45 -25.05 -26.53
CA LEU A 404 30.46 -23.69 -25.98
C LEU A 404 29.68 -22.75 -26.91
N PRO A 405 28.69 -21.99 -26.38
CA PRO A 405 28.14 -20.85 -27.10
C PRO A 405 29.24 -19.84 -27.45
N SER A 406 29.02 -19.02 -28.46
CA SER A 406 29.93 -17.91 -28.80
C SER A 406 30.24 -17.07 -27.55
N SER A 407 31.47 -16.58 -27.36
CA SER A 407 31.89 -15.79 -26.18
C SER A 407 31.80 -16.46 -24.79
N ILE A 408 31.73 -17.79 -24.74
CA ILE A 408 31.99 -18.58 -23.52
C ILE A 408 33.35 -19.26 -23.67
N SER A 409 34.21 -19.16 -22.65
CA SER A 409 35.56 -19.74 -22.67
C SER A 409 35.61 -21.15 -22.08
N THR A 410 34.81 -21.41 -21.04
CA THR A 410 34.65 -22.71 -20.38
C THR A 410 33.25 -22.83 -19.78
N ARG A 411 32.78 -24.07 -19.57
CA ARG A 411 31.56 -24.36 -18.79
C ARG A 411 31.72 -25.60 -17.92
N LEU A 412 30.81 -25.85 -16.98
CA LEU A 412 30.73 -27.15 -16.32
C LEU A 412 30.25 -28.22 -17.29
N ASN A 413 30.79 -29.43 -17.16
CA ASN A 413 30.30 -30.61 -17.87
C ASN A 413 28.95 -31.11 -17.34
N ARG A 414 28.63 -30.78 -16.08
CA ARG A 414 27.33 -31.09 -15.48
C ARG A 414 26.28 -30.10 -15.96
N GLU A 415 25.15 -30.64 -16.35
CA GLU A 415 23.97 -29.90 -16.80
C GLU A 415 22.76 -30.37 -16.02
N TRP A 416 21.81 -29.47 -15.85
CA TRP A 416 20.56 -29.71 -15.15
C TRP A 416 19.40 -29.44 -16.08
N LYS A 417 18.39 -30.30 -16.06
CA LYS A 417 17.14 -30.13 -16.80
C LYS A 417 16.00 -29.86 -15.83
N THR A 418 15.13 -28.92 -16.18
CA THR A 418 13.91 -28.62 -15.42
C THR A 418 12.71 -29.35 -16.03
N GLN A 419 11.77 -29.74 -15.17
CA GLN A 419 10.42 -30.13 -15.56
C GLN A 419 9.44 -29.42 -14.62
N LEU A 420 8.53 -28.65 -15.22
CA LEU A 420 7.50 -27.91 -14.51
C LEU A 420 6.13 -28.54 -14.78
N SER A 421 5.31 -28.58 -13.74
CA SER A 421 3.93 -29.06 -13.78
C SER A 421 3.05 -28.17 -12.90
N ASN A 422 1.91 -27.74 -13.42
CA ASN A 422 0.95 -26.90 -12.72
C ASN A 422 -0.49 -27.30 -13.08
N THR A 423 -1.46 -26.86 -12.28
CA THR A 423 -2.89 -27.10 -12.57
C THR A 423 -3.70 -25.83 -12.78
N ASP A 424 -3.15 -24.67 -12.40
CA ASP A 424 -3.75 -23.34 -12.49
C ASP A 424 -3.27 -22.55 -13.72
N GLY A 425 -2.25 -23.05 -14.44
CA GLY A 425 -1.63 -22.40 -15.59
C GLY A 425 -0.37 -21.60 -15.26
N SER A 426 0.02 -21.49 -13.98
CA SER A 426 1.16 -20.68 -13.54
C SER A 426 2.36 -21.55 -13.18
N ASN A 427 3.54 -21.17 -13.66
CA ASN A 427 4.79 -21.83 -13.28
C ASN A 427 5.37 -21.19 -12.01
N ILE A 428 6.01 -22.01 -11.17
CA ILE A 428 6.93 -21.50 -10.15
C ILE A 428 8.02 -20.69 -10.88
N SER A 429 8.14 -19.41 -10.54
CA SER A 429 9.00 -18.43 -11.22
C SER A 429 9.77 -17.60 -10.21
N ASN A 430 10.72 -16.78 -10.69
CA ASN A 430 11.59 -15.93 -9.86
C ASN A 430 12.36 -16.69 -8.77
N VAL A 431 12.83 -17.90 -9.09
CA VAL A 431 13.60 -18.72 -8.15
C VAL A 431 15.03 -18.20 -8.01
N SER A 432 15.64 -18.50 -6.87
CA SER A 432 17.08 -18.30 -6.66
C SER A 432 17.83 -19.63 -6.69
N LEU A 433 19.03 -19.59 -7.26
CA LEU A 433 19.94 -20.72 -7.37
C LEU A 433 21.24 -20.39 -6.64
N ASN A 434 21.78 -21.38 -5.95
CA ASN A 434 23.14 -21.32 -5.42
C ASN A 434 23.95 -22.51 -5.90
N PHE A 435 25.10 -22.23 -6.52
CA PHE A 435 26.11 -23.23 -6.86
C PHE A 435 27.28 -23.13 -5.89
N ASN A 436 27.46 -24.17 -5.08
CA ASN A 436 28.63 -24.31 -4.21
C ASN A 436 29.79 -24.94 -4.99
N LEU A 437 30.75 -24.10 -5.40
CA LEU A 437 31.92 -24.46 -6.18
C LEU A 437 33.11 -24.94 -5.34
N THR A 438 32.90 -25.31 -4.07
CA THR A 438 33.98 -25.82 -3.21
C THR A 438 34.60 -27.08 -3.84
N GLY A 439 35.91 -27.05 -4.09
CA GLY A 439 36.63 -28.14 -4.74
C GLY A 439 36.46 -28.23 -6.27
N ILE A 440 35.77 -27.27 -6.89
CA ILE A 440 35.55 -27.20 -8.34
C ILE A 440 36.39 -26.06 -8.93
N THR A 441 37.11 -26.34 -10.02
CA THR A 441 37.88 -25.33 -10.74
C THR A 441 37.19 -25.00 -12.06
N LEU A 442 36.67 -23.77 -12.16
CA LEU A 442 36.26 -23.11 -13.41
C LEU A 442 37.28 -22.01 -13.71
N THR A 443 38.16 -22.28 -14.67
CA THR A 443 39.31 -21.41 -14.94
C THR A 443 38.87 -20.03 -15.40
N GLY A 444 39.34 -18.99 -14.72
CA GLY A 444 39.03 -17.59 -15.06
C GLY A 444 37.69 -17.10 -14.51
N ALA A 445 36.93 -17.89 -13.76
CA ALA A 445 35.69 -17.45 -13.14
C ALA A 445 35.93 -16.34 -12.10
N THR A 446 35.22 -15.23 -12.26
CA THR A 446 35.17 -14.08 -11.35
C THR A 446 33.72 -13.63 -11.20
N ALA A 447 33.44 -12.77 -10.21
CA ALA A 447 32.12 -12.16 -10.06
C ALA A 447 31.68 -11.36 -11.30
N SER A 448 32.63 -10.98 -12.16
CA SER A 448 32.39 -10.21 -13.37
C SER A 448 32.24 -11.06 -14.64
N ASN A 449 32.45 -12.37 -14.64
CA ASN A 449 32.31 -13.16 -15.87
C ASN A 449 31.64 -14.53 -15.70
N LEU A 450 31.29 -14.91 -14.46
CA LEU A 450 30.52 -16.11 -14.20
C LEU A 450 29.06 -15.89 -14.62
N VAL A 451 28.53 -16.81 -15.42
CA VAL A 451 27.17 -16.74 -15.97
C VAL A 451 26.46 -18.08 -15.84
N LEU A 452 25.14 -18.03 -15.66
CA LEU A 452 24.24 -19.16 -15.85
C LEU A 452 23.86 -19.22 -17.33
N LEU A 453 24.11 -20.35 -17.97
CA LEU A 453 23.70 -20.62 -19.34
C LEU A 453 22.42 -21.44 -19.30
N ILE A 454 21.39 -21.00 -20.01
CA ILE A 454 20.10 -21.68 -20.12
C ILE A 454 19.82 -21.96 -21.60
N ASP A 455 19.92 -23.22 -22.00
CA ASP A 455 19.41 -23.73 -23.26
C ASP A 455 17.88 -23.90 -23.16
N THR A 456 17.19 -23.09 -23.96
CA THR A 456 15.73 -22.97 -23.93
C THR A 456 15.01 -23.90 -24.91
N ASP A 457 15.73 -24.57 -25.82
CA ASP A 457 15.14 -25.60 -26.67
C ASP A 457 15.22 -27.00 -26.02
N GLY A 458 16.02 -27.11 -24.96
CA GLY A 458 16.01 -28.20 -24.00
C GLY A 458 16.69 -29.47 -24.48
N ASN A 459 17.44 -29.42 -25.59
CA ASN A 459 18.15 -30.56 -26.15
C ASN A 459 19.51 -30.82 -25.46
N GLY A 460 20.02 -29.86 -24.68
CA GLY A 460 21.29 -29.94 -23.96
C GLY A 460 22.52 -29.52 -24.76
N ASP A 461 22.34 -29.15 -26.02
CA ASP A 461 23.37 -28.65 -26.94
C ASP A 461 23.46 -27.13 -26.89
N PHE A 462 24.41 -26.64 -26.08
CA PHE A 462 24.70 -25.22 -25.93
C PHE A 462 25.36 -24.57 -27.15
N THR A 463 25.58 -25.29 -28.27
CA THR A 463 26.08 -24.70 -29.52
C THR A 463 24.99 -24.35 -30.53
N THR A 464 23.79 -24.86 -30.32
CA THR A 464 22.63 -24.63 -31.18
C THR A 464 21.49 -23.99 -30.39
N GLY A 465 20.40 -23.64 -31.07
CA GLY A 465 19.25 -23.01 -30.42
C GLY A 465 19.53 -21.64 -29.78
N THR A 466 18.62 -21.22 -28.91
CA THR A 466 18.73 -19.98 -28.14
C THR A 466 19.27 -20.30 -26.75
N VAL A 467 20.49 -19.84 -26.45
CA VAL A 467 21.09 -19.92 -25.12
C VAL A 467 21.00 -18.57 -24.41
N THR A 468 20.16 -18.49 -23.39
CA THR A 468 20.05 -17.33 -22.51
C THR A 468 21.21 -17.31 -21.52
N ARG A 469 21.73 -16.11 -21.22
CA ARG A 469 22.84 -15.92 -20.28
C ARG A 469 22.40 -15.01 -19.16
N VAL A 470 22.53 -15.47 -17.93
CA VAL A 470 22.21 -14.67 -16.75
C VAL A 470 23.50 -14.42 -15.97
N PRO A 471 23.92 -13.16 -15.78
CA PRO A 471 25.04 -12.82 -14.92
C PRO A 471 24.85 -13.32 -13.49
N VAL A 472 25.95 -13.70 -12.83
CA VAL A 472 25.92 -14.03 -11.41
C VAL A 472 25.46 -12.81 -10.60
N SER A 473 24.51 -13.01 -9.68
CA SER A 473 24.03 -11.96 -8.79
C SER A 473 25.02 -11.68 -7.66
N SER A 474 25.69 -12.73 -7.16
CA SER A 474 26.77 -12.64 -6.18
C SER A 474 27.70 -13.83 -6.30
N PHE A 475 29.02 -13.58 -6.25
CA PHE A 475 30.02 -14.64 -6.21
C PHE A 475 31.05 -14.34 -5.12
N VAL A 476 30.84 -14.93 -3.95
CA VAL A 476 31.68 -14.72 -2.75
C VAL A 476 32.22 -16.06 -2.26
N GLY A 477 33.53 -16.15 -2.10
CA GLY A 477 34.21 -17.40 -1.78
C GLY A 477 33.96 -18.45 -2.86
N SER A 478 33.19 -19.50 -2.53
CA SER A 478 32.79 -20.56 -3.47
C SER A 478 31.29 -20.60 -3.74
N GLN A 479 30.51 -19.59 -3.30
CA GLN A 479 29.06 -19.57 -3.49
C GLN A 479 28.73 -18.65 -4.66
N ALA A 480 28.17 -19.20 -5.73
CA ALA A 480 27.68 -18.46 -6.89
C ALA A 480 26.15 -18.43 -6.89
N VAL A 481 25.59 -17.24 -6.64
CA VAL A 481 24.16 -17.01 -6.47
C VAL A 481 23.56 -16.32 -7.69
N PHE A 482 22.42 -16.82 -8.15
CA PHE A 482 21.62 -16.25 -9.23
C PHE A 482 20.20 -16.06 -8.72
N ASN A 483 19.69 -14.82 -8.75
CA ASN A 483 18.35 -14.49 -8.27
C ASN A 483 17.38 -14.20 -9.42
N ASN A 484 16.09 -14.33 -9.15
CA ASN A 484 15.00 -13.99 -10.08
C ASN A 484 15.05 -14.78 -11.39
N ILE A 485 15.41 -16.06 -11.32
CA ILE A 485 15.49 -16.94 -12.48
C ILE A 485 14.11 -17.50 -12.77
N THR A 486 13.71 -17.44 -14.04
CA THR A 486 12.46 -18.05 -14.52
C THR A 486 12.81 -19.07 -15.58
N PHE A 487 12.36 -20.31 -15.37
CA PHE A 487 12.55 -21.43 -16.27
C PHE A 487 11.25 -21.81 -16.97
N ASN A 488 11.38 -22.33 -18.18
CA ASN A 488 10.33 -23.11 -18.83
C ASN A 488 10.51 -24.60 -18.56
N SER A 489 9.44 -25.37 -18.75
CA SER A 489 9.52 -26.83 -18.65
C SER A 489 10.38 -27.37 -19.79
N GLY A 490 11.44 -28.10 -19.46
CA GLY A 490 12.36 -28.70 -20.41
C GLY A 490 13.68 -27.95 -20.58
N ASP A 491 13.83 -26.74 -20.04
CA ASP A 491 15.07 -25.97 -20.10
C ASP A 491 16.24 -26.79 -19.55
N VAL A 492 17.40 -26.66 -20.18
CA VAL A 492 18.66 -27.24 -19.71
C VAL A 492 19.61 -26.12 -19.34
N PHE A 493 20.29 -26.21 -18.20
CA PHE A 493 21.19 -25.15 -17.74
C PHE A 493 22.50 -25.67 -17.17
N THR A 494 23.51 -24.79 -17.18
CA THR A 494 24.85 -25.03 -16.60
C THR A 494 25.55 -23.72 -16.26
N LEU A 495 26.72 -23.77 -15.62
CA LEU A 495 27.56 -22.59 -15.36
C LEU A 495 28.66 -22.45 -16.41
N GLY A 496 28.88 -21.22 -16.87
CA GLY A 496 29.91 -20.85 -17.83
C GLY A 496 30.74 -19.65 -17.40
N VAL A 497 31.94 -19.54 -17.97
CA VAL A 497 32.79 -18.34 -17.88
C VAL A 497 32.72 -17.60 -19.20
N SER A 498 32.21 -16.37 -19.16
CA SER A 498 32.19 -15.47 -20.31
C SER A 498 33.62 -15.07 -20.69
N SER A 499 33.91 -15.04 -22.00
CA SER A 499 35.18 -14.50 -22.53
C SER A 499 35.23 -12.97 -22.52
N CYS A 500 34.15 -12.31 -22.12
CA CYS A 500 34.05 -10.87 -21.98
C CYS A 500 33.61 -10.53 -20.54
N VAL A 501 34.17 -9.44 -19.99
CA VAL A 501 33.97 -9.03 -18.60
C VAL A 501 32.68 -8.24 -18.49
N ASN A 502 31.72 -8.73 -17.71
CA ASN A 502 30.49 -8.01 -17.40
C ASN A 502 30.82 -6.68 -16.71
N PRO A 503 30.20 -5.57 -17.15
CA PRO A 503 30.34 -4.31 -16.44
C PRO A 503 29.68 -4.37 -15.05
N ALA A 504 30.06 -3.44 -14.17
CA ALA A 504 29.40 -3.29 -12.87
C ALA A 504 27.91 -2.93 -13.05
N ALA A 505 27.07 -3.31 -12.08
CA ALA A 505 25.67 -2.88 -12.07
C ALA A 505 25.59 -1.35 -12.05
N PRO A 506 24.66 -0.72 -12.81
CA PRO A 506 24.46 0.72 -12.75
C PRO A 506 24.10 1.14 -11.33
N ILE A 507 24.75 2.20 -10.84
CA ILE A 507 24.46 2.79 -9.54
C ILE A 507 23.33 3.81 -9.73
N ILE A 508 22.30 3.75 -8.89
CA ILE A 508 21.18 4.68 -8.93
C ILE A 508 21.58 6.01 -8.29
N GLY A 509 21.45 7.08 -9.06
CA GLY A 509 21.62 8.46 -8.64
C GLY A 509 20.31 9.15 -8.30
N THR A 510 20.28 10.47 -8.47
CA THR A 510 19.12 11.31 -8.17
C THR A 510 17.90 10.87 -8.97
N ILE A 511 16.77 10.71 -8.26
CA ILE A 511 15.46 10.43 -8.85
C ILE A 511 14.64 11.73 -8.84
N THR A 512 14.13 12.13 -10.00
CA THR A 512 13.16 13.22 -10.12
C THR A 512 11.77 12.61 -10.21
N GLN A 513 10.89 12.95 -9.27
CA GLN A 513 9.50 12.46 -9.27
C GLN A 513 8.61 13.32 -10.19
N PRO A 514 7.50 12.76 -10.70
CA PRO A 514 6.49 13.53 -11.40
C PRO A 514 5.96 14.68 -10.52
N THR A 515 5.62 15.80 -11.15
CA THR A 515 4.99 16.96 -10.51
C THR A 515 3.72 17.34 -11.28
N CYS A 516 2.96 18.30 -10.76
CA CYS A 516 1.80 18.84 -11.47
C CYS A 516 2.15 19.39 -12.87
N ALA A 517 3.39 19.86 -13.07
CA ALA A 517 3.88 20.37 -14.35
C ALA A 517 4.63 19.31 -15.20
N LEU A 518 5.04 18.19 -14.61
CA LEU A 518 5.85 17.16 -15.26
C LEU A 518 5.30 15.77 -14.97
N VAL A 519 4.64 15.17 -15.97
CA VAL A 519 3.91 13.90 -15.83
C VAL A 519 4.79 12.63 -15.78
N THR A 520 6.12 12.79 -15.84
CA THR A 520 7.08 11.69 -15.89
C THR A 520 8.22 11.90 -14.91
N GLY A 521 8.78 10.81 -14.38
CA GLY A 521 10.01 10.86 -13.59
C GLY A 521 11.29 10.78 -14.42
N SER A 522 12.42 10.95 -13.77
CA SER A 522 13.75 10.64 -14.32
C SER A 522 14.67 10.03 -13.28
N VAL A 523 15.72 9.36 -13.72
CA VAL A 523 16.78 8.84 -12.85
C VAL A 523 18.16 9.04 -13.49
N GLU A 524 19.14 9.45 -12.70
CA GLU A 524 20.54 9.41 -13.10
C GLU A 524 21.16 8.04 -12.79
N LEU A 525 21.93 7.50 -13.73
CA LEU A 525 22.69 6.26 -13.56
C LEU A 525 24.18 6.56 -13.60
N TYR A 526 24.92 6.02 -12.63
CA TYR A 526 26.39 6.09 -12.54
C TYR A 526 27.04 4.71 -12.69
N GLY A 527 28.37 4.67 -12.74
CA GLY A 527 29.14 3.41 -12.78
C GLY A 527 29.12 2.70 -14.13
N LEU A 528 28.72 3.39 -15.20
CA LEU A 528 28.69 2.83 -16.55
C LEU A 528 30.11 2.61 -17.11
N PRO A 529 30.29 1.72 -18.10
CA PRO A 529 31.61 1.38 -18.64
C PRO A 529 32.44 2.59 -19.06
N THR A 530 33.67 2.68 -18.55
CA THR A 530 34.61 3.79 -18.81
C THR A 530 35.19 3.80 -20.22
N THR A 531 35.12 2.67 -20.95
CA THR A 531 35.63 2.52 -22.31
C THR A 531 34.64 1.77 -23.19
N GLY A 532 34.62 2.09 -24.49
CA GLY A 532 33.71 1.50 -25.46
C GLY A 532 32.29 2.07 -25.40
N THR A 533 31.42 1.55 -26.27
CA THR A 533 29.98 1.84 -26.24
C THR A 533 29.28 0.89 -25.28
N TRP A 534 28.22 1.35 -24.63
CA TRP A 534 27.36 0.53 -23.80
C TRP A 534 25.89 0.68 -24.20
N THR A 535 25.03 -0.25 -23.76
CA THR A 535 23.57 -0.24 -23.96
C THR A 535 22.85 -0.50 -22.65
N ILE A 536 21.99 0.41 -22.19
CA ILE A 536 21.17 0.24 -20.98
C ILE A 536 19.83 -0.40 -21.32
N ASN A 537 19.40 -1.36 -20.51
CA ASN A 537 18.10 -2.03 -20.60
C ASN A 537 17.34 -1.96 -19.26
N PRO A 538 16.01 -1.79 -19.27
CA PRO A 538 15.13 -1.68 -20.43
C PRO A 538 15.33 -0.38 -21.22
N GLY A 539 14.92 -0.38 -22.50
CA GLY A 539 14.96 0.81 -23.38
C GLY A 539 16.01 0.79 -24.49
N GLY A 540 16.98 -0.14 -24.45
CA GLY A 540 18.00 -0.27 -25.51
C GLY A 540 18.83 1.00 -25.72
N ILE A 541 19.07 1.76 -24.65
CA ILE A 541 19.68 3.10 -24.72
C ILE A 541 21.19 2.96 -24.89
N THR A 542 21.71 3.28 -26.07
CA THR A 542 23.15 3.21 -26.35
C THR A 542 23.88 4.50 -25.95
N GLY A 543 25.10 4.39 -25.43
CA GLY A 543 25.91 5.54 -25.07
C GLY A 543 27.39 5.24 -24.86
N THR A 544 28.11 6.26 -24.41
CA THR A 544 29.53 6.22 -24.00
C THR A 544 29.70 7.10 -22.76
N GLY A 545 30.74 6.86 -21.95
CA GLY A 545 30.98 7.61 -20.71
C GLY A 545 30.46 6.89 -19.47
N THR A 546 30.61 7.48 -18.30
CA THR A 546 30.39 6.81 -17.00
C THR A 546 29.02 7.07 -16.37
N THR A 547 28.22 7.98 -16.94
CA THR A 547 26.92 8.39 -16.40
C THR A 547 25.85 8.55 -17.49
N LYS A 548 24.57 8.43 -17.12
CA LYS A 548 23.43 8.68 -18.01
C LYS A 548 22.16 8.98 -17.23
N THR A 549 21.49 10.09 -17.57
CA THR A 549 20.12 10.35 -17.12
C THR A 549 19.11 9.68 -18.06
N ILE A 550 18.18 8.92 -17.48
CA ILE A 550 17.00 8.37 -18.16
C ILE A 550 15.81 9.23 -17.77
N THR A 551 15.20 9.87 -18.76
CA THR A 551 14.04 10.75 -18.59
C THR A 551 12.78 10.10 -19.15
N GLY A 552 11.61 10.65 -18.81
CA GLY A 552 10.34 10.17 -19.36
C GLY A 552 9.85 8.87 -18.72
N LEU A 553 10.26 8.58 -17.49
CA LEU A 553 9.80 7.38 -16.78
C LEU A 553 8.33 7.54 -16.44
N VAL A 554 7.52 6.56 -16.83
CA VAL A 554 6.09 6.53 -16.53
C VAL A 554 5.89 6.47 -15.02
N ALA A 555 5.07 7.39 -14.52
CA ALA A 555 4.67 7.48 -13.13
C ALA A 555 3.99 6.19 -12.62
N GLY A 556 4.07 5.94 -11.30
CA GLY A 556 3.45 4.79 -10.64
C GLY A 556 4.14 3.44 -10.89
N ASN A 557 5.36 3.43 -11.45
CA ASN A 557 6.09 2.22 -11.78
C ASN A 557 7.42 2.13 -11.04
N THR A 558 7.92 0.89 -10.89
CA THR A 558 9.26 0.61 -10.39
C THR A 558 10.14 0.10 -11.53
N TYR A 559 11.33 0.65 -11.69
CA TYR A 559 12.30 0.30 -12.74
C TYR A 559 13.57 -0.28 -12.13
N SER A 560 14.26 -1.13 -12.88
CA SER A 560 15.65 -1.51 -12.61
C SER A 560 16.40 -1.61 -13.94
N TYR A 561 17.70 -1.32 -13.92
CA TYR A 561 18.50 -1.17 -15.13
C TYR A 561 19.69 -2.12 -15.16
N THR A 562 19.99 -2.66 -16.32
CA THR A 562 21.24 -3.36 -16.64
C THR A 562 21.99 -2.61 -17.71
N VAL A 563 23.31 -2.76 -17.78
CA VAL A 563 24.14 -2.18 -18.84
C VAL A 563 24.92 -3.27 -19.56
N ALA A 564 24.85 -3.27 -20.89
CA ALA A 564 25.65 -4.12 -21.77
C ALA A 564 26.87 -3.34 -22.29
N ASN A 565 28.08 -3.90 -22.24
CA ASN A 565 29.26 -3.28 -22.84
C ASN A 565 29.37 -3.56 -24.36
N SER A 566 30.42 -3.06 -25.00
CA SER A 566 30.64 -3.23 -26.46
C SER A 566 30.90 -4.69 -26.88
N GLY A 567 31.27 -5.56 -25.94
CA GLY A 567 31.40 -7.00 -26.14
C GLY A 567 30.08 -7.76 -25.99
N GLY A 568 28.97 -7.08 -25.70
CA GLY A 568 27.65 -7.68 -25.48
C GLY A 568 27.45 -8.26 -24.08
N CYS A 569 28.37 -8.04 -23.14
CA CYS A 569 28.26 -8.54 -21.77
C CYS A 569 27.43 -7.60 -20.91
N VAL A 570 26.46 -8.17 -20.19
CA VAL A 570 25.45 -7.45 -19.42
C VAL A 570 25.79 -7.48 -17.93
N SER A 571 25.64 -6.35 -17.24
CA SER A 571 25.79 -6.26 -15.79
C SER A 571 24.66 -6.98 -15.04
N ALA A 572 24.81 -7.13 -13.72
CA ALA A 572 23.66 -7.32 -12.84
C ALA A 572 22.72 -6.09 -12.88
N ALA A 573 21.48 -6.26 -12.42
CA ALA A 573 20.50 -5.16 -12.33
C ALA A 573 20.87 -4.16 -11.23
N SER A 574 20.54 -2.90 -11.44
CA SER A 574 20.63 -1.83 -10.44
C SER A 574 19.65 -2.04 -9.29
N ALA A 575 19.77 -1.22 -8.23
CA ALA A 575 18.69 -1.04 -7.26
C ALA A 575 17.41 -0.53 -7.94
N ASN A 576 16.27 -0.70 -7.25
CA ASN A 576 14.96 -0.27 -7.74
C ASN A 576 14.86 1.25 -7.77
N VAL A 577 14.34 1.78 -8.87
CA VAL A 577 13.97 3.18 -9.07
C VAL A 577 12.45 3.25 -8.97
N VAL A 578 11.95 3.81 -7.87
CA VAL A 578 10.50 3.96 -7.66
C VAL A 578 10.07 5.34 -8.14
N VAL A 579 9.23 5.38 -9.16
CA VAL A 579 8.60 6.61 -9.65
C VAL A 579 7.17 6.64 -9.13
N THR A 580 6.85 7.62 -8.29
CA THR A 580 5.53 7.75 -7.65
C THR A 580 4.44 8.02 -8.69
N SER A 581 3.17 7.81 -8.31
CA SER A 581 2.03 8.19 -9.15
C SER A 581 2.07 9.68 -9.47
N ASN A 582 1.59 10.04 -10.67
CA ASN A 582 1.54 11.44 -11.08
C ASN A 582 0.43 12.15 -10.31
N PRO A 583 0.74 13.24 -9.58
CA PRO A 583 -0.30 14.00 -8.87
C PRO A 583 -1.34 14.58 -9.84
N ALA A 584 -0.96 14.97 -11.07
CA ALA A 584 -1.86 15.58 -12.07
C ALA A 584 -2.91 14.63 -12.71
N LEU A 585 -2.96 13.36 -12.32
CA LEU A 585 -3.94 12.38 -12.85
C LEU A 585 -4.93 11.91 -11.77
N GLY A 586 -5.04 12.67 -10.68
CA GLY A 586 -5.96 12.40 -9.58
C GLY A 586 -7.43 12.66 -9.91
N LEU A 587 -8.27 12.60 -8.87
CA LEU A 587 -9.62 13.17 -8.90
C LEU A 587 -9.52 14.67 -9.22
N ASP A 588 -10.50 15.19 -9.94
CA ASP A 588 -10.71 16.59 -10.31
C ASP A 588 -12.18 16.86 -9.95
N THR A 589 -12.42 17.50 -8.80
CA THR A 589 -13.75 17.60 -8.20
C THR A 589 -14.64 18.63 -8.89
N ASP A 590 -14.10 19.80 -9.23
CA ASP A 590 -14.83 20.86 -9.94
C ASP A 590 -14.82 20.72 -11.47
N GLY A 591 -13.95 19.88 -12.02
CA GLY A 591 -13.87 19.61 -13.45
C GLY A 591 -13.23 20.75 -14.25
N ASP A 592 -12.32 21.52 -13.67
CA ASP A 592 -11.57 22.57 -14.37
C ASP A 592 -10.37 22.04 -15.18
N GLY A 593 -10.03 20.76 -14.99
CA GLY A 593 -8.93 20.08 -15.67
C GLY A 593 -7.62 20.03 -14.85
N ILE A 594 -7.63 20.51 -13.61
CA ILE A 594 -6.57 20.38 -12.63
C ILE A 594 -7.07 19.39 -11.57
N SER A 595 -6.29 18.34 -11.32
CA SER A 595 -6.66 17.36 -10.28
C SER A 595 -6.51 17.98 -8.90
N ASN A 596 -7.32 17.60 -7.92
CA ASN A 596 -7.28 18.11 -6.55
C ASN A 596 -5.89 18.08 -5.89
N ALA A 597 -5.06 17.09 -6.23
CA ALA A 597 -3.69 17.03 -5.73
C ALA A 597 -2.77 18.16 -6.24
N CYS A 598 -3.23 18.90 -7.23
CA CYS A 598 -2.57 20.00 -7.94
C CYS A 598 -3.43 21.27 -7.97
N ASP A 599 -4.66 21.20 -7.47
CA ASP A 599 -5.57 22.31 -7.32
C ASP A 599 -5.34 22.99 -5.95
N LEU A 600 -5.66 24.27 -5.87
CA LEU A 600 -5.61 25.06 -4.64
C LEU A 600 -7.00 25.38 -4.08
N ASP A 601 -8.03 25.21 -4.90
CA ASP A 601 -9.38 25.75 -4.75
C ASP A 601 -10.33 24.74 -5.42
N ASP A 602 -10.50 23.58 -4.77
CA ASP A 602 -11.11 22.36 -5.32
C ASP A 602 -12.60 22.52 -5.73
N ASP A 603 -13.24 23.62 -5.32
CA ASP A 603 -14.60 23.98 -5.69
C ASP A 603 -14.74 25.30 -6.47
N ASN A 604 -13.62 25.95 -6.76
CA ASN A 604 -13.50 27.11 -7.63
C ASN A 604 -14.33 28.33 -7.15
N ASP A 605 -14.50 28.48 -5.84
CA ASP A 605 -15.22 29.58 -5.21
C ASP A 605 -14.32 30.83 -4.97
N GLY A 606 -13.00 30.67 -5.08
CA GLY A 606 -11.98 31.71 -4.93
C GLY A 606 -11.28 31.73 -3.57
N ILE A 607 -11.79 30.98 -2.59
CA ILE A 607 -11.16 30.66 -1.31
C ILE A 607 -10.25 29.44 -1.54
N LEU A 608 -9.18 29.28 -0.75
CA LEU A 608 -8.30 28.12 -0.93
C LEU A 608 -8.67 27.04 0.08
N ASP A 609 -8.55 25.78 -0.30
CA ASP A 609 -8.80 24.62 0.57
C ASP A 609 -8.06 24.73 1.91
N ALA A 610 -6.87 25.32 1.86
CA ALA A 610 -5.97 25.57 2.99
C ALA A 610 -6.57 26.50 4.06
N LEU A 611 -7.37 27.47 3.62
CA LEU A 611 -8.07 28.42 4.45
C LEU A 611 -9.37 27.81 5.01
N GLU A 612 -10.07 27.01 4.21
CA GLU A 612 -11.30 26.36 4.65
C GLU A 612 -11.05 25.25 5.66
N ASN A 613 -10.02 24.44 5.49
CA ASN A 613 -9.87 23.24 6.31
C ASN A 613 -9.35 23.44 7.75
N ASP A 614 -9.10 24.67 8.22
CA ASP A 614 -8.50 25.04 9.54
C ASP A 614 -7.69 23.90 10.21
N CYS A 615 -6.60 23.50 9.54
CA CYS A 615 -5.92 22.22 9.75
C CYS A 615 -5.51 21.99 11.23
N ILE A 616 -6.24 21.13 11.95
CA ILE A 616 -5.78 20.59 13.23
C ILE A 616 -4.81 19.44 12.95
N PRO A 617 -3.58 19.43 13.51
CA PRO A 617 -2.64 18.35 13.29
C PRO A 617 -3.15 17.04 13.91
N SER A 618 -3.77 16.16 13.10
CA SER A 618 -3.63 14.73 13.39
C SER A 618 -2.31 14.24 12.84
N SER A 619 -1.57 13.57 13.72
CA SER A 619 -0.31 12.96 13.41
C SER A 619 -0.52 11.64 12.68
N SER A 620 -0.78 11.69 11.37
CA SER A 620 -0.31 10.59 10.51
C SER A 620 1.22 10.72 10.50
N VAL A 621 1.89 10.03 11.41
CA VAL A 621 3.35 9.99 11.46
C VAL A 621 3.83 9.37 10.15
N VAL A 622 4.45 10.18 9.30
CA VAL A 622 4.90 9.74 7.98
C VAL A 622 6.24 9.01 8.09
N ILE A 623 7.07 9.41 9.06
CA ILE A 623 8.37 8.78 9.35
C ILE A 623 8.62 8.76 10.86
N LYS A 624 9.08 7.62 11.40
CA LYS A 624 9.80 7.55 12.68
C LYS A 624 11.19 7.00 12.40
N SER A 625 12.25 7.77 12.66
CA SER A 625 13.62 7.25 12.61
C SER A 625 13.98 6.47 13.90
N SER A 626 13.12 5.58 14.40
CA SER A 626 13.52 4.65 15.48
C SER A 626 14.52 3.58 15.01
N ALA A 627 15.10 3.75 13.82
CA ALA A 627 15.90 2.78 13.09
C ALA A 627 17.40 2.88 13.35
N PHE A 628 17.90 3.95 13.98
CA PHE A 628 19.31 4.01 14.39
C PHE A 628 19.67 2.86 15.33
N GLU A 629 18.71 2.38 16.12
CA GLU A 629 18.90 1.25 17.03
C GLU A 629 19.22 -0.08 16.30
N ASN A 630 18.91 -0.18 15.00
CA ASN A 630 19.29 -1.32 14.15
C ASN A 630 20.60 -1.09 13.37
N ALA A 631 21.20 0.10 13.48
CA ALA A 631 22.41 0.45 12.76
C ALA A 631 23.65 -0.22 13.38
N VAL A 632 24.62 -0.55 12.53
CA VAL A 632 25.90 -1.12 12.97
C VAL A 632 26.88 0.02 13.21
N VAL A 633 27.27 0.22 14.47
CA VAL A 633 28.22 1.26 14.90
C VAL A 633 29.53 1.17 14.11
N GLY A 634 30.01 2.31 13.60
CA GLY A 634 31.22 2.44 12.79
C GLY A 634 30.99 2.26 11.28
N VAL A 635 29.80 1.88 10.84
CA VAL A 635 29.45 1.83 9.40
C VAL A 635 29.17 3.24 8.87
N GLY A 636 29.63 3.49 7.64
CA GLY A 636 29.53 4.79 6.97
C GLY A 636 28.17 4.96 6.34
N ILE A 637 27.60 6.12 6.53
CA ILE A 637 26.36 6.55 5.90
C ILE A 637 26.75 7.11 4.52
N PRO A 638 26.35 6.49 3.40
CA PRO A 638 26.82 6.89 2.06
C PRO A 638 26.34 8.28 1.62
N LYS A 639 27.03 8.96 0.69
CA LYS A 639 26.47 10.14 0.01
C LYS A 639 25.37 9.68 -0.99
N GLY A 640 24.32 10.48 -1.16
CA GLY A 640 23.23 10.16 -2.08
C GLY A 640 22.19 9.20 -1.49
N SER A 641 21.55 8.36 -2.32
CA SER A 641 20.38 7.56 -1.91
C SER A 641 20.69 6.44 -0.91
N PHE A 642 19.80 6.27 0.08
CA PHE A 642 19.92 5.24 1.12
C PHE A 642 19.10 3.96 0.91
N SER A 643 18.57 3.74 -0.29
CA SER A 643 17.78 2.55 -0.59
C SER A 643 18.59 1.27 -0.34
N GLY A 644 18.15 0.45 0.62
CA GLY A 644 18.80 -0.82 0.98
C GLY A 644 19.97 -0.71 1.96
N VAL A 645 20.23 0.46 2.56
CA VAL A 645 21.21 0.62 3.63
C VAL A 645 20.55 0.29 4.99
N THR A 646 21.09 -0.68 5.71
CA THR A 646 20.55 -1.08 7.02
C THR A 646 20.81 0.02 8.06
N GLY A 647 19.77 0.40 8.81
CA GLY A 647 19.88 1.45 9.85
C GLY A 647 19.60 2.87 9.37
N THR A 648 19.31 3.09 8.08
CA THR A 648 18.90 4.39 7.51
C THR A 648 17.39 4.45 7.20
N GLU A 649 16.58 3.54 7.76
CA GLU A 649 15.13 3.55 7.50
C GLU A 649 14.52 4.89 7.98
N GLY A 650 14.14 5.74 7.03
CA GLY A 650 13.67 7.12 7.29
C GLY A 650 14.56 8.21 6.70
N PHE A 651 15.80 7.93 6.31
CA PHE A 651 16.61 8.82 5.49
C PHE A 651 16.51 8.42 4.02
N LEU A 652 16.36 9.42 3.15
CA LEU A 652 16.23 9.24 1.71
C LEU A 652 17.54 9.53 0.99
N GLU A 653 18.20 10.65 1.35
CA GLU A 653 19.45 11.10 0.73
C GLU A 653 20.37 11.80 1.73
N GLY A 654 21.69 11.65 1.56
CA GLY A 654 22.71 12.28 2.39
C GLY A 654 23.63 13.23 1.62
N TYR A 655 23.88 14.39 2.22
CA TYR A 655 24.73 15.47 1.74
C TYR A 655 25.73 15.87 2.84
N ASN A 656 26.89 16.42 2.47
CA ASN A 656 27.94 16.84 3.42
C ASN A 656 28.71 18.04 2.83
N SER A 657 28.92 19.11 3.59
CA SER A 657 29.61 20.34 3.12
C SER A 657 31.13 20.34 3.26
N ASP A 658 31.74 19.22 3.66
CA ASP A 658 33.19 19.15 3.85
C ASP A 658 33.97 19.37 2.51
N PRO A 659 34.67 20.52 2.34
CA PRO A 659 35.34 20.87 1.09
C PRO A 659 36.57 20.00 0.80
N ASP A 660 37.18 19.41 1.83
CA ASP A 660 38.32 18.48 1.70
C ASP A 660 37.85 17.05 1.38
N ASN A 661 36.53 16.85 1.32
CA ASN A 661 35.87 15.57 1.22
C ASN A 661 34.97 15.42 -0.02
N ALA A 662 35.34 16.12 -1.10
CA ALA A 662 34.87 15.82 -2.45
C ALA A 662 35.23 14.38 -2.92
N SER A 663 36.01 13.63 -2.13
CA SER A 663 36.50 12.28 -2.46
C SER A 663 35.95 11.12 -1.61
N SER A 664 35.27 11.34 -0.47
CA SER A 664 34.65 10.21 0.25
C SER A 664 33.27 9.88 -0.29
N SER A 665 32.95 8.59 -0.22
CA SER A 665 31.64 8.04 -0.58
C SER A 665 30.59 8.19 0.53
N TYR A 666 30.86 8.94 1.62
CA TYR A 666 30.03 8.95 2.84
C TYR A 666 29.65 10.37 3.30
N SER A 667 28.41 10.52 3.77
CA SER A 667 27.87 11.71 4.43
C SER A 667 27.89 11.64 5.97
N GLY A 668 28.32 10.52 6.57
CA GLY A 668 28.43 10.38 8.04
C GLY A 668 28.81 8.98 8.50
N ILE A 669 28.70 8.71 9.81
CA ILE A 669 28.81 7.37 10.43
C ILE A 669 27.74 7.13 11.48
N PHE A 670 27.37 5.87 11.68
CA PHE A 670 26.65 5.48 12.88
C PHE A 670 27.58 5.41 14.08
N ALA A 671 27.25 6.13 15.15
CA ALA A 671 27.98 6.14 16.40
C ALA A 671 27.08 5.70 17.55
N ASN A 672 27.67 5.30 18.67
CA ASN A 672 26.96 4.99 19.90
C ASN A 672 27.40 5.97 20.98
N VAL A 673 26.46 6.79 21.46
CA VAL A 673 26.73 7.88 22.40
C VAL A 673 25.76 7.81 23.57
N ALA A 674 26.09 8.47 24.68
CA ALA A 674 25.16 8.61 25.79
C ALA A 674 24.03 9.58 25.41
N GLY A 675 22.80 9.09 25.38
CA GLY A 675 21.60 9.90 25.25
C GLY A 675 21.36 10.75 26.49
N TYR A 676 20.31 11.57 26.48
CA TYR A 676 20.02 12.53 27.56
C TYR A 676 19.78 11.88 28.93
N ASN A 677 19.35 10.61 28.99
CA ASN A 677 19.14 9.85 30.23
C ASN A 677 20.38 9.04 30.68
N GLY A 678 21.50 9.18 29.96
CA GLY A 678 22.75 8.45 30.21
C GLY A 678 22.79 7.02 29.66
N ALA A 679 21.70 6.51 29.07
CA ALA A 679 21.72 5.26 28.32
C ALA A 679 22.41 5.45 26.97
N LEU A 680 23.08 4.41 26.47
CA LEU A 680 23.69 4.45 25.15
C LEU A 680 22.59 4.35 24.08
N THR A 681 22.61 5.26 23.11
CA THR A 681 21.74 5.24 21.93
C THR A 681 22.60 5.36 20.67
N ASN A 682 22.12 4.74 19.59
CA ASN A 682 22.75 4.86 18.30
C ASN A 682 22.31 6.17 17.63
N VAL A 683 23.27 6.90 17.09
CA VAL A 683 23.05 8.21 16.47
C VAL A 683 23.71 8.28 15.10
N ALA A 684 23.22 9.15 14.23
CA ALA A 684 23.99 9.58 13.08
C ALA A 684 24.99 10.65 13.55
N LEU A 685 26.27 10.41 13.27
CA LEU A 685 27.38 11.33 13.55
C LEU A 685 27.90 11.91 12.23
N ALA A 686 27.98 13.23 12.18
CA ALA A 686 28.67 13.95 11.11
C ALA A 686 30.20 13.82 11.30
N ASN A 687 30.90 13.48 10.20
CA ASN A 687 32.37 13.37 10.10
C ASN A 687 33.08 12.32 11.00
N ARG A 688 34.06 11.60 10.45
CA ARG A 688 34.45 10.26 10.89
C ARG A 688 35.49 10.15 12.01
N THR A 689 36.28 11.15 12.38
CA THR A 689 37.45 10.85 13.24
C THR A 689 38.13 12.00 14.01
N ASP A 690 37.71 13.25 13.88
CA ASP A 690 38.34 14.37 14.59
C ASP A 690 37.30 15.29 15.23
N PHE A 691 37.29 15.28 16.57
CA PHE A 691 36.58 16.27 17.40
C PHE A 691 37.22 17.67 17.30
N GLY A 692 37.78 18.06 16.14
CA GLY A 692 38.66 19.23 16.03
C GLY A 692 38.69 19.91 14.67
N ASP A 693 37.85 19.53 13.70
CA ASP A 693 37.61 20.35 12.51
C ASP A 693 36.18 20.91 12.51
N ASN A 694 36.11 22.19 12.15
CA ASN A 694 35.07 23.14 12.55
C ASN A 694 34.42 23.76 11.33
N LEU A 695 34.10 22.98 10.30
CA LEU A 695 33.50 23.51 9.06
C LEU A 695 32.56 22.53 8.32
N ALA A 696 32.29 21.32 8.84
CA ALA A 696 31.65 20.24 8.08
C ALA A 696 30.27 19.83 8.62
N MET A 697 29.20 20.27 7.94
CA MET A 697 27.82 19.89 8.27
C MET A 697 27.36 18.70 7.43
N SER A 698 26.61 17.78 8.04
CA SER A 698 25.90 16.74 7.31
C SER A 698 24.42 17.07 7.23
N SER A 699 23.82 16.88 6.06
CA SER A 699 22.39 17.11 5.85
C SER A 699 21.74 15.90 5.23
N PHE A 700 20.59 15.52 5.76
CA PHE A 700 19.87 14.32 5.36
C PHE A 700 18.46 14.69 4.96
N VAL A 701 18.10 14.38 3.71
CA VAL A 701 16.72 14.49 3.24
C VAL A 701 15.93 13.37 3.89
N VAL A 702 14.93 13.76 4.68
CA VAL A 702 14.09 12.85 5.45
C VAL A 702 12.78 12.60 4.75
N TYR A 703 12.24 13.57 4.01
CA TYR A 703 10.98 13.41 3.30
C TYR A 703 11.00 14.11 1.94
N LYS A 704 10.33 13.53 0.94
CA LYS A 704 10.20 14.06 -0.44
C LYS A 704 8.75 13.93 -0.89
N GLY A 705 8.36 14.70 -1.90
CA GLY A 705 6.98 14.65 -2.39
C GLY A 705 6.03 15.56 -1.60
N LEU A 706 6.55 16.56 -0.91
CA LEU A 706 5.70 17.51 -0.20
C LEU A 706 5.02 18.42 -1.23
N ASN A 707 3.70 18.42 -1.23
CA ASN A 707 2.96 19.51 -1.82
C ASN A 707 2.56 20.46 -0.68
N LEU A 708 3.05 21.70 -0.67
CA LEU A 708 2.65 22.74 0.28
C LEU A 708 1.53 23.64 -0.27
N TYR A 709 1.19 23.48 -1.55
CA TYR A 709 0.07 24.16 -2.16
C TYR A 709 -1.26 23.56 -1.68
N ASP A 710 -1.31 22.25 -1.35
CA ASP A 710 -2.49 21.57 -0.79
C ASP A 710 -2.96 22.05 0.60
N GLY A 711 -2.42 23.17 1.09
CA GLY A 711 -2.74 23.75 2.39
C GLY A 711 -2.17 23.03 3.60
N ALA A 712 -1.54 21.86 3.41
CA ALA A 712 -1.06 21.07 4.52
C ALA A 712 0.14 21.74 5.22
N LYS A 713 0.16 21.60 6.55
CA LYS A 713 1.33 21.94 7.36
C LYS A 713 2.21 20.72 7.51
N TYR A 714 3.47 20.81 7.10
CA TYR A 714 4.44 19.73 7.28
C TYR A 714 5.36 20.07 8.43
N THR A 715 5.30 19.25 9.48
CA THR A 715 6.07 19.41 10.69
C THR A 715 7.20 18.39 10.72
N VAL A 716 8.43 18.88 10.85
CA VAL A 716 9.63 18.08 11.12
C VAL A 716 10.06 18.30 12.56
N GLU A 717 10.27 17.19 13.26
CA GLU A 717 10.74 17.15 14.64
C GLU A 717 12.02 16.32 14.68
N GLY A 718 12.95 16.68 15.56
CA GLY A 718 14.20 15.96 15.71
C GLY A 718 14.92 16.33 17.00
N ASP A 719 15.68 15.37 17.51
CA ASP A 719 16.61 15.60 18.61
C ASP A 719 18.02 15.84 18.03
N PHE A 720 18.68 16.89 18.51
CA PHE A 720 20.00 17.33 18.08
C PHE A 720 20.89 17.53 19.30
N SER A 721 22.16 17.15 19.24
CA SER A 721 23.09 17.35 20.36
C SER A 721 24.23 18.30 20.03
N LEU A 722 24.67 19.04 21.05
CA LEU A 722 25.88 19.87 21.06
C LEU A 722 26.71 19.49 22.30
N PHE A 723 27.78 18.71 22.13
CA PHE A 723 28.59 18.16 23.22
C PHE A 723 29.91 18.92 23.49
N GLN A 724 30.47 19.65 22.52
CA GLN A 724 31.65 20.49 22.77
C GLN A 724 31.41 21.96 22.41
N SER A 725 31.38 22.80 23.45
CA SER A 725 31.69 24.23 23.32
C SER A 725 33.20 24.38 23.56
N ASP A 726 34.03 24.17 22.54
CA ASP A 726 35.48 24.31 22.73
C ASP A 726 35.95 25.77 22.84
N GLY A 727 35.03 26.73 22.74
CA GLY A 727 35.30 28.15 22.94
C GLY A 727 36.18 28.77 21.86
N SER A 728 36.50 28.07 20.77
CA SER A 728 37.42 28.54 19.73
C SER A 728 36.89 28.46 18.28
N ASN A 729 35.73 27.84 18.07
CA ASN A 729 35.00 27.83 16.81
C ASN A 729 33.50 28.12 17.02
N ASN A 730 32.87 28.62 15.96
CA ASN A 730 31.65 29.39 16.06
C ASN A 730 30.56 28.91 15.09
N ASN A 731 30.68 27.67 14.59
CA ASN A 731 29.90 27.15 13.46
C ASN A 731 29.25 25.78 13.73
N ASN A 732 29.05 25.38 14.99
CA ASN A 732 28.28 24.17 15.27
C ASN A 732 26.80 24.51 15.16
N GLU A 733 26.23 24.23 13.99
CA GLU A 733 24.84 24.48 13.65
C GLU A 733 23.99 23.20 13.65
N PHE A 734 22.71 23.36 14.01
CA PHE A 734 21.68 22.38 13.68
C PHE A 734 20.40 23.10 13.23
N GLY A 735 19.65 22.45 12.35
CA GLY A 735 18.44 23.04 11.82
C GLY A 735 17.66 22.12 10.91
N THR A 736 16.55 22.67 10.44
CA THR A 736 15.64 22.07 9.48
C THR A 736 15.70 22.87 8.18
N ALA A 737 15.52 22.17 7.06
CA ALA A 737 15.63 22.76 5.73
C ALA A 737 14.47 22.32 4.82
N LEU A 738 14.04 23.21 3.94
CA LEU A 738 13.01 22.96 2.93
C LEU A 738 13.54 23.33 1.54
N GLY A 739 13.50 22.40 0.59
CA GLY A 739 14.03 22.65 -0.76
C GLY A 739 13.53 21.66 -1.80
N ALA A 740 13.89 21.84 -3.07
CA ALA A 740 13.60 20.88 -4.14
C ALA A 740 14.51 19.65 -4.07
N SER A 741 14.09 18.56 -4.71
CA SER A 741 14.98 17.42 -4.96
C SER A 741 16.18 17.86 -5.82
N GLY A 742 17.37 17.87 -5.24
CA GLY A 742 18.62 18.30 -5.88
C GLY A 742 19.05 19.74 -5.60
N GLN A 743 18.34 20.49 -4.73
CA GLN A 743 18.93 21.67 -4.09
C GLN A 743 19.95 21.26 -3.04
N ASP A 744 20.91 22.15 -2.75
CA ASP A 744 21.87 21.90 -1.68
C ASP A 744 21.18 22.09 -0.32
N PHE A 745 21.10 20.98 0.42
CA PHE A 745 20.59 20.95 1.78
C PHE A 745 21.69 21.24 2.81
N VAL A 746 22.93 21.52 2.38
CA VAL A 746 24.03 21.92 3.24
C VAL A 746 24.42 23.38 2.98
N TRP A 747 25.02 24.00 3.99
CA TRP A 747 25.57 25.35 3.88
C TRP A 747 26.95 25.32 3.20
N ALA A 748 27.11 26.13 2.15
CA ALA A 748 28.33 26.32 1.36
C ALA A 748 28.70 25.15 0.41
N ASP A 749 27.86 24.98 -0.61
CA ASP A 749 28.14 24.50 -1.97
C ASP A 749 29.11 23.31 -2.10
N ASP A 750 28.57 22.09 -2.01
CA ASP A 750 29.23 20.87 -2.53
C ASP A 750 29.10 20.79 -4.08
N TYR A 751 28.33 21.70 -4.71
CA TYR A 751 27.93 21.67 -6.13
C TYR A 751 27.84 23.05 -6.82
N VAL A 752 29.00 23.64 -7.15
CA VAL A 752 29.14 24.96 -7.81
C VAL A 752 27.96 25.33 -8.73
N GLY A 753 27.05 26.18 -8.22
CA GLY A 753 25.93 26.74 -8.97
C GLY A 753 24.53 26.16 -8.70
N ALA A 754 24.36 25.25 -7.73
CA ALA A 754 23.03 24.83 -7.26
C ALA A 754 22.41 25.90 -6.34
N PRO A 755 21.09 26.18 -6.44
CA PRO A 755 20.43 27.10 -5.51
C PRO A 755 20.19 26.45 -4.14
N ASP A 756 20.55 27.15 -3.06
CA ASP A 756 20.40 26.70 -1.67
C ASP A 756 18.92 26.47 -1.27
N ALA A 757 18.71 25.56 -0.31
CA ALA A 757 17.42 25.36 0.36
C ALA A 757 17.06 26.52 1.33
N VAL A 758 15.82 26.53 1.82
CA VAL A 758 15.29 27.41 2.88
C VAL A 758 15.72 26.85 4.23
N PHE A 759 16.48 27.59 5.04
CA PHE A 759 17.02 27.08 6.31
C PHE A 759 16.45 27.77 7.57
N ILE A 760 16.11 26.95 8.56
CA ILE A 760 15.71 27.37 9.91
C ILE A 760 16.62 26.71 10.95
N TYR A 761 17.60 27.47 11.42
CA TYR A 761 18.53 27.02 12.45
C TYR A 761 17.96 27.21 13.86
N GLY A 762 18.15 26.19 14.71
CA GLY A 762 17.89 26.30 16.14
C GLY A 762 18.97 27.10 16.87
N HIS A 763 20.21 27.07 16.38
CA HIS A 763 21.38 27.81 16.90
C HIS A 763 22.42 28.05 15.80
N SER A 764 23.04 29.25 15.77
CA SER A 764 24.27 29.57 15.01
C SER A 764 25.01 30.72 15.70
N SER A 765 26.34 30.81 15.57
CA SER A 765 27.14 31.89 16.19
C SER A 765 28.13 32.55 15.22
N SER A 766 27.67 33.37 14.28
CA SER A 766 28.59 34.03 13.34
C SER A 766 29.24 35.35 13.81
N ASP A 767 29.24 35.69 15.11
CA ASP A 767 29.71 37.01 15.59
C ASP A 767 30.69 36.90 16.77
N THR A 768 31.86 37.51 16.62
CA THR A 768 32.94 37.60 17.62
C THR A 768 32.59 38.47 18.85
N ASN A 769 31.36 38.98 18.96
CA ASN A 769 30.90 39.87 20.03
C ASN A 769 29.87 39.26 20.96
N ASN A 770 29.63 37.94 20.88
CA ASN A 770 28.74 37.24 21.81
C ASN A 770 27.31 37.81 21.82
N THR A 771 26.88 38.40 20.70
CA THR A 771 25.49 38.86 20.49
C THR A 771 24.69 37.82 19.73
N MET A 772 23.75 37.20 20.44
CA MET A 772 22.83 36.17 19.95
C MET A 772 21.87 36.74 18.90
N ALA A 773 21.94 36.25 17.66
CA ALA A 773 20.93 36.47 16.63
C ALA A 773 20.66 35.14 15.90
N PRO A 774 19.42 34.85 15.52
CA PRO A 774 19.10 33.68 14.71
C PRO A 774 19.50 33.99 13.28
N LEU A 775 20.08 33.01 12.60
CA LEU A 775 20.17 33.06 11.15
C LEU A 775 18.94 32.37 10.60
N ILE A 776 17.89 33.15 10.30
CA ILE A 776 16.98 32.77 9.22
C ILE A 776 17.75 33.08 7.94
N ARG A 777 18.06 32.06 7.14
CA ARG A 777 18.83 32.27 5.92
C ARG A 777 18.10 31.70 4.73
N GLU A 778 17.55 32.64 3.98
CA GLU A 778 17.12 32.46 2.60
C GLU A 778 18.20 32.98 1.66
N PRO A 779 18.26 32.49 0.42
CA PRO A 779 18.96 33.17 -0.66
C PRO A 779 18.52 34.63 -0.85
N ASN A 780 17.32 35.01 -0.37
CA ASN A 780 16.61 36.23 -0.79
C ASN A 780 15.90 37.06 0.31
N SER A 781 16.16 36.92 1.62
CA SER A 781 15.39 37.68 2.62
C SER A 781 16.20 38.44 3.68
N ALA A 782 15.72 39.65 4.00
CA ALA A 782 16.17 40.53 5.06
C ALA A 782 15.21 40.43 6.27
N LEU A 783 15.10 39.23 6.86
CA LEU A 783 14.13 38.96 7.93
C LEU A 783 14.58 39.44 9.30
N SER A 784 13.59 39.74 10.15
CA SER A 784 13.78 40.23 11.52
C SER A 784 14.31 39.16 12.46
N THR A 785 15.20 39.57 13.36
CA THR A 785 15.78 38.75 14.45
C THR A 785 14.73 38.17 15.41
N ILE A 786 14.70 36.85 15.56
CA ILE A 786 14.01 36.08 16.63
C ILE A 786 14.95 35.88 17.83
N SER A 787 14.53 36.08 19.07
CA SER A 787 15.42 35.82 20.22
C SER A 787 15.58 34.31 20.48
N VAL A 788 16.80 33.76 20.41
CA VAL A 788 17.14 32.38 20.80
C VAL A 788 18.01 32.33 22.07
N PRO A 789 17.99 31.23 22.86
CA PRO A 789 18.79 31.07 24.08
C PRO A 789 20.30 31.12 23.82
N SER A 790 21.09 31.36 24.88
CA SER A 790 22.55 31.20 24.87
C SER A 790 22.97 29.77 24.50
N ARG A 791 24.05 29.61 23.72
CA ARG A 791 24.67 28.30 23.41
C ARG A 791 25.06 27.58 24.71
N VAL A 792 24.48 26.40 24.97
CA VAL A 792 24.82 25.53 26.10
C VAL A 792 24.95 24.09 25.60
N ALA A 793 25.97 23.37 26.06
CA ALA A 793 26.10 21.96 25.74
C ALA A 793 24.89 21.14 26.25
N GLY A 794 24.41 20.20 25.43
CA GLY A 794 23.28 19.33 25.75
C GLY A 794 22.50 18.87 24.52
N TRP A 795 21.43 18.13 24.79
CA TRP A 795 20.44 17.68 23.80
C TRP A 795 19.32 18.70 23.65
N PHE A 796 18.88 18.91 22.42
CA PHE A 796 17.84 19.85 22.01
C PHE A 796 16.79 19.11 21.20
N HIS A 797 15.54 19.50 21.38
CA HIS A 797 14.45 19.11 20.51
C HIS A 797 14.04 20.31 19.68
N GLN A 798 13.96 20.15 18.37
CA GLN A 798 13.44 21.17 17.47
C GLN A 798 12.23 20.64 16.72
N LYS A 799 11.21 21.47 16.61
CA LYS A 799 9.97 21.26 15.87
C LYS A 799 9.75 22.42 14.92
N THR A 800 9.73 22.16 13.62
CA THR A 800 9.52 23.17 12.59
C THR A 800 8.37 22.77 11.68
N SER A 801 7.39 23.67 11.50
CA SER A 801 6.22 23.45 10.63
C SER A 801 6.25 24.41 9.46
N TYR A 802 6.37 23.90 8.24
CA TYR A 802 6.32 24.68 7.00
C TYR A 802 4.90 24.65 6.41
N TYR A 803 4.42 25.79 5.93
CA TYR A 803 3.09 25.94 5.32
C TYR A 803 3.00 27.18 4.46
N ILE A 804 2.04 27.19 3.53
CA ILE A 804 1.75 28.35 2.69
C ILE A 804 0.39 28.92 3.06
N ARG A 805 0.26 30.24 3.10
CA ARG A 805 -1.05 30.92 3.21
C ARG A 805 -1.01 32.32 2.59
N PRO A 806 -2.16 32.90 2.22
CA PRO A 806 -2.23 34.31 1.83
C PRO A 806 -1.79 35.21 2.98
N ASN A 807 -0.98 36.22 2.67
CA ASN A 807 -0.69 37.30 3.60
C ASN A 807 -1.84 38.32 3.63
N ALA A 808 -1.73 39.36 4.47
CA ALA A 808 -2.76 40.41 4.61
C ALA A 808 -3.08 41.18 3.30
N SER A 809 -2.31 41.00 2.23
CA SER A 809 -2.53 41.57 0.90
C SER A 809 -2.96 40.53 -0.15
N GLY A 810 -3.36 39.32 0.28
CA GLY A 810 -3.81 38.25 -0.62
C GLY A 810 -2.69 37.53 -1.39
N ILE A 811 -1.42 37.84 -1.11
CA ILE A 811 -0.29 37.18 -1.78
C ILE A 811 0.04 35.89 -1.05
N LEU A 812 -0.02 34.78 -1.77
CA LEU A 812 0.38 33.47 -1.29
C LEU A 812 1.86 33.49 -0.85
N THR A 813 2.11 33.19 0.41
CA THR A 813 3.40 33.42 1.08
C THR A 813 3.83 32.16 1.85
N LEU A 814 5.11 31.79 1.77
CA LEU A 814 5.68 30.68 2.54
C LEU A 814 5.92 31.13 3.99
N TYR A 815 5.43 30.34 4.94
CA TYR A 815 5.62 30.55 6.37
C TYR A 815 6.26 29.34 7.04
N ALA A 816 6.89 29.58 8.19
CA ALA A 816 7.16 28.51 9.15
C ALA A 816 6.86 28.92 10.59
N ASP A 817 6.46 27.93 11.38
CA ASP A 817 6.39 27.99 12.84
C ASP A 817 7.51 27.12 13.40
N ASN A 818 8.35 27.67 14.27
CA ASN A 818 9.50 26.96 14.85
C ASN A 818 9.44 26.98 16.38
N GLU A 819 9.51 25.81 16.99
CA GLU A 819 9.62 25.60 18.42
C GLU A 819 10.90 24.82 18.73
N SER A 820 11.64 25.24 19.75
CA SER A 820 12.84 24.54 20.20
C SER A 820 12.97 24.57 21.71
N TYR A 821 13.44 23.48 22.30
CA TYR A 821 13.76 23.42 23.73
C TYR A 821 14.96 22.51 24.01
N ARG A 822 15.61 22.73 25.14
CA ARG A 822 16.72 21.91 25.62
C ARG A 822 16.23 20.86 26.60
N TYR A 823 16.80 19.66 26.58
CA TYR A 823 16.60 18.68 27.64
C TYR A 823 17.58 18.95 28.80
N SER A 824 17.04 18.96 30.01
CA SER A 824 17.88 18.89 31.21
C SER A 824 18.61 17.54 31.31
N VAL A 825 19.63 17.46 32.18
CA VAL A 825 20.33 16.19 32.49
C VAL A 825 19.42 15.07 33.03
N ALA A 826 18.20 15.40 33.46
CA ALA A 826 17.19 14.45 33.92
C ALA A 826 16.18 14.06 32.82
N GLY A 827 16.37 14.57 31.59
CA GLY A 827 15.46 14.35 30.46
C GLY A 827 14.15 15.13 30.51
N VAL A 828 14.05 16.13 31.40
CA VAL A 828 12.89 17.02 31.46
C VAL A 828 13.10 18.18 30.47
N PRO A 829 12.14 18.46 29.57
CA PRO A 829 12.15 19.65 28.72
C PRO A 829 12.29 20.93 29.54
N GLU A 830 13.28 21.75 29.20
CA GLU A 830 13.40 23.12 29.69
C GLU A 830 12.37 24.04 28.98
N THR A 831 12.38 25.33 29.28
CA THR A 831 11.48 26.31 28.65
C THR A 831 11.63 26.30 27.12
N SER A 832 10.51 26.17 26.40
CA SER A 832 10.52 26.24 24.94
C SER A 832 10.60 27.67 24.41
N TYR A 833 11.22 27.79 23.25
CA TYR A 833 11.34 29.01 22.45
C TYR A 833 10.51 28.82 21.20
N THR A 834 9.45 29.61 21.07
CA THR A 834 8.49 29.51 19.96
C THR A 834 8.50 30.78 19.12
N ALA A 835 8.60 30.60 17.81
CA ALA A 835 8.48 31.67 16.81
C ALA A 835 7.49 31.23 15.73
N ASN A 836 6.32 31.85 15.73
CA ASN A 836 5.24 31.52 14.81
C ASN A 836 5.13 32.58 13.70
N GLY A 837 4.77 32.15 12.51
CA GLY A 837 4.52 33.01 11.36
C GLY A 837 5.77 33.63 10.76
N ILE A 838 6.91 32.92 10.80
CA ILE A 838 8.14 33.34 10.14
C ILE A 838 7.87 33.42 8.63
N ASN A 839 7.93 34.63 8.07
CA ASN A 839 7.56 34.88 6.68
C ASN A 839 8.80 34.74 5.76
N PHE A 840 8.81 33.77 4.85
CA PHE A 840 9.91 33.58 3.89
C PHE A 840 9.75 34.36 2.58
N GLY A 841 8.59 34.97 2.38
CA GLY A 841 8.23 35.75 1.20
C GLY A 841 7.27 35.01 0.26
N PRO A 842 6.97 35.61 -0.90
CA PRO A 842 6.00 35.07 -1.84
C PRO A 842 6.33 33.63 -2.28
N ALA A 843 5.33 32.76 -2.30
CA ALA A 843 5.46 31.37 -2.73
C ALA A 843 5.98 31.25 -4.18
N SER A 844 5.71 32.26 -5.02
CA SER A 844 6.21 32.36 -6.40
C SER A 844 7.74 32.35 -6.52
N ASN A 845 8.47 32.64 -5.44
CA ASN A 845 9.93 32.57 -5.42
C ASN A 845 10.45 31.12 -5.35
N TYR A 846 9.56 30.17 -5.03
CA TYR A 846 9.88 28.77 -4.74
C TYR A 846 9.05 27.85 -5.66
N PRO A 847 9.46 27.70 -6.94
CA PRO A 847 8.69 26.95 -7.94
C PRO A 847 8.56 25.45 -7.64
N TRP A 848 9.28 24.95 -6.64
CA TRP A 848 9.32 23.57 -6.21
C TRP A 848 8.38 23.23 -5.05
N LEU A 849 7.61 24.19 -4.52
CA LEU A 849 6.73 23.98 -3.36
C LEU A 849 5.63 22.92 -3.58
N SER A 850 5.33 22.54 -4.82
CA SER A 850 4.40 21.45 -5.17
C SER A 850 5.03 20.05 -5.11
N ASN A 851 6.35 19.97 -4.94
CA ASN A 851 7.11 18.73 -4.79
C ASN A 851 8.40 18.99 -3.99
N ALA A 852 8.25 19.64 -2.84
CA ALA A 852 9.35 19.97 -1.96
C ALA A 852 9.88 18.72 -1.24
N ALA A 853 11.01 18.89 -0.60
CA ALA A 853 11.68 17.94 0.26
C ALA A 853 12.07 18.62 1.57
N ILE A 854 12.00 17.87 2.68
CA ILE A 854 12.47 18.31 3.99
C ILE A 854 13.79 17.63 4.29
N GLY A 855 14.76 18.43 4.75
CA GLY A 855 16.04 17.99 5.27
C GLY A 855 16.22 18.35 6.74
N VAL A 856 17.08 17.58 7.41
CA VAL A 856 17.66 17.93 8.71
C VAL A 856 19.17 18.07 8.56
N SER A 857 19.72 19.11 9.17
CA SER A 857 21.14 19.47 9.05
C SER A 857 21.73 19.57 10.44
N PHE A 858 22.90 18.96 10.64
CA PHE A 858 23.56 18.95 11.94
C PHE A 858 25.07 18.76 11.81
N ASP A 859 25.78 19.33 12.77
CA ASP A 859 27.24 19.31 12.84
C ASP A 859 27.79 18.19 13.74
N GLU A 860 27.01 17.71 14.72
CA GLU A 860 27.44 16.63 15.61
C GLU A 860 26.53 15.40 15.52
N TYR A 861 25.43 15.37 16.28
CA TYR A 861 24.57 14.20 16.41
C TYR A 861 23.10 14.55 16.21
N THR A 862 22.38 13.65 15.55
CA THR A 862 20.91 13.68 15.53
C THR A 862 20.32 12.31 15.88
N ASP A 863 19.12 12.36 16.45
CA ASP A 863 18.28 11.21 16.78
C ASP A 863 16.78 11.58 16.68
N ASN A 864 15.89 10.58 16.69
CA ASN A 864 14.43 10.72 16.80
C ASN A 864 13.80 11.69 15.78
N ILE A 865 14.25 11.64 14.52
CA ILE A 865 13.65 12.42 13.45
C ILE A 865 12.25 11.89 13.13
N ILE A 866 11.27 12.79 13.20
CA ILE A 866 9.88 12.53 12.90
C ILE A 866 9.41 13.58 11.90
N VAL A 867 8.82 13.11 10.79
CA VAL A 867 8.09 14.00 9.87
C VAL A 867 6.62 13.65 9.96
N SER A 868 5.81 14.68 10.17
CA SER A 868 4.36 14.58 10.22
C SER A 868 3.76 15.55 9.21
N LYS A 869 2.87 15.04 8.38
CA LYS A 869 1.95 15.86 7.61
C LYS A 869 0.74 16.08 8.51
N GLY A 870 0.43 17.34 8.82
CA GLY A 870 -0.88 17.68 9.33
C GLY A 870 -1.89 17.34 8.23
N THR A 871 -2.56 16.20 8.38
CA THR A 871 -3.71 15.86 7.53
C THR A 871 -4.96 16.34 8.24
N CYS A 872 -5.87 16.94 7.48
CA CYS A 872 -7.21 17.30 7.93
C CYS A 872 -7.87 16.01 8.43
N VAL A 873 -7.94 15.83 9.75
CA VAL A 873 -8.33 14.55 10.40
C VAL A 873 -9.78 14.16 10.09
N THR A 874 -10.55 15.17 9.76
CA THR A 874 -11.87 15.16 9.19
C THR A 874 -11.90 16.44 8.37
N ALA A 875 -12.33 16.36 7.11
CA ALA A 875 -12.88 17.52 6.44
C ALA A 875 -13.74 18.29 7.45
N ILE A 876 -13.43 19.56 7.69
CA ILE A 876 -14.35 20.40 8.46
C ILE A 876 -15.62 20.50 7.61
N ASP A 877 -16.74 20.35 8.28
CA ASP A 877 -18.09 20.36 7.73
C ASP A 877 -18.85 21.28 8.70
N THR A 878 -18.80 22.58 8.41
CA THR A 878 -19.18 23.67 9.31
C THR A 878 -20.68 23.66 9.59
N ASP A 879 -21.49 23.32 8.59
CA ASP A 879 -22.95 23.24 8.68
C ASP A 879 -23.48 21.82 9.01
N GLY A 880 -22.65 20.78 8.85
CA GLY A 880 -22.96 19.40 9.14
C GLY A 880 -23.73 18.67 8.03
N ASP A 881 -23.66 19.15 6.79
CA ASP A 881 -24.40 18.59 5.65
C ASP A 881 -23.66 17.43 4.94
N SER A 882 -22.48 17.06 5.44
CA SER A 882 -21.58 16.03 4.91
C SER A 882 -20.81 16.41 3.64
N ILE A 883 -20.85 17.68 3.24
CA ILE A 883 -19.94 18.26 2.26
C ILE A 883 -18.79 18.94 3.05
N PRO A 884 -17.52 18.62 2.76
CA PRO A 884 -16.40 19.35 3.32
C PRO A 884 -16.40 20.82 2.93
N ASP A 885 -16.02 21.72 3.85
CA ASP A 885 -15.96 23.17 3.61
C ASP A 885 -15.13 23.58 2.38
N TYR A 886 -14.09 22.82 2.00
CA TYR A 886 -13.27 23.10 0.80
C TYR A 886 -13.87 22.56 -0.51
N LEU A 887 -15.03 21.90 -0.40
CA LEU A 887 -15.84 21.38 -1.50
C LEU A 887 -17.27 21.93 -1.45
N ASP A 888 -17.51 22.86 -0.54
CA ASP A 888 -18.81 23.40 -0.22
C ASP A 888 -18.90 24.81 -0.76
N LEU A 889 -19.98 25.11 -1.48
CA LEU A 889 -20.20 26.43 -2.06
C LEU A 889 -21.03 27.35 -1.14
N ASP A 890 -21.46 26.88 0.03
CA ASP A 890 -22.25 27.58 1.06
C ASP A 890 -21.93 26.96 2.43
N THR A 891 -20.67 27.09 2.85
CA THR A 891 -20.04 26.39 3.99
C THR A 891 -20.81 26.52 5.31
N ASP A 892 -21.52 27.63 5.53
CA ASP A 892 -22.31 27.85 6.74
C ASP A 892 -23.83 27.67 6.56
N ASN A 893 -24.24 27.28 5.35
CA ASN A 893 -25.61 26.98 4.97
C ASN A 893 -26.56 28.16 5.22
N ASP A 894 -26.13 29.39 4.98
CA ASP A 894 -26.99 30.54 5.13
C ASP A 894 -27.69 30.98 3.85
N GLY A 895 -27.36 30.37 2.70
CA GLY A 895 -27.98 30.61 1.40
C GLY A 895 -27.27 31.66 0.56
N CYS A 896 -26.12 32.15 1.00
CA CYS A 896 -25.22 32.98 0.22
C CYS A 896 -24.00 32.14 -0.22
N PRO A 897 -23.52 32.26 -1.47
CA PRO A 897 -22.36 31.48 -1.89
C PRO A 897 -21.06 31.97 -1.26
N ASP A 898 -20.17 31.06 -0.85
CA ASP A 898 -18.87 31.36 -0.24
C ASP A 898 -18.02 32.32 -1.11
N ALA A 899 -18.10 32.15 -2.43
CA ALA A 899 -17.51 33.05 -3.41
C ALA A 899 -17.90 34.54 -3.23
N ILE A 900 -19.07 34.86 -2.67
CA ILE A 900 -19.51 36.24 -2.35
C ILE A 900 -19.12 36.63 -0.92
N GLU A 901 -19.12 35.67 0.01
CA GLU A 901 -18.92 35.91 1.45
C GLU A 901 -17.44 35.96 1.85
N GLY A 902 -16.58 35.48 0.97
CA GLY A 902 -15.14 35.71 1.04
C GLY A 902 -14.81 37.21 1.09
N ALA A 903 -13.56 37.50 1.46
CA ALA A 903 -13.14 38.88 1.72
C ALA A 903 -13.06 39.78 0.47
N ALA A 904 -13.27 39.23 -0.73
CA ALA A 904 -13.28 39.99 -1.97
C ALA A 904 -14.67 40.60 -2.26
N ASN A 905 -14.74 41.60 -3.13
CA ASN A 905 -15.99 42.30 -3.44
C ASN A 905 -16.66 41.72 -4.71
N PHE A 906 -16.91 40.40 -4.74
CA PHE A 906 -17.63 39.78 -5.86
C PHE A 906 -19.13 40.09 -5.79
N THR A 907 -19.77 40.07 -6.95
CA THR A 907 -21.21 40.30 -7.09
C THR A 907 -21.86 39.06 -7.71
N GLY A 908 -23.20 38.93 -7.65
CA GLY A 908 -23.85 37.81 -8.33
C GLY A 908 -23.71 37.82 -9.86
N SER A 909 -23.22 38.91 -10.48
CA SER A 909 -22.83 38.91 -11.90
C SER A 909 -21.47 38.22 -12.16
N ASP A 910 -20.70 38.00 -11.10
CA ASP A 910 -19.42 37.30 -11.15
C ASP A 910 -19.60 35.79 -11.07
N LEU A 911 -20.72 35.32 -10.53
CA LEU A 911 -21.00 33.91 -10.36
C LEU A 911 -21.40 33.21 -11.66
N VAL A 912 -21.00 31.94 -11.77
CA VAL A 912 -21.46 31.01 -12.82
C VAL A 912 -21.95 29.72 -12.18
N THR A 913 -22.72 28.93 -12.93
CA THR A 913 -23.21 27.64 -12.43
C THR A 913 -22.06 26.63 -12.33
N SER A 914 -21.84 26.12 -11.12
CA SER A 914 -20.87 25.06 -10.82
C SER A 914 -21.40 23.67 -11.22
N THR A 915 -20.47 22.76 -11.51
CA THR A 915 -20.67 21.33 -11.70
C THR A 915 -20.78 20.58 -10.38
N ILE A 916 -20.23 21.13 -9.29
CA ILE A 916 -20.35 20.63 -7.93
C ILE A 916 -21.75 20.92 -7.40
N SER A 917 -22.24 20.01 -6.54
CA SER A 917 -23.43 20.30 -5.74
C SER A 917 -22.93 21.00 -4.49
N GLY A 918 -23.21 22.29 -4.32
CA GLY A 918 -22.86 22.99 -3.09
C GLY A 918 -23.81 22.66 -1.94
N GLY A 919 -23.53 23.28 -0.81
CA GLY A 919 -24.17 23.10 0.49
C GLY A 919 -25.66 23.30 0.46
N ASN A 920 -26.31 22.72 1.48
CA ASN A 920 -27.75 22.72 1.82
C ASN A 920 -28.46 21.36 1.69
N VAL A 921 -27.76 20.23 1.89
CA VAL A 921 -28.38 18.88 1.87
C VAL A 921 -28.95 18.45 3.23
N GLY A 922 -30.03 19.07 3.70
CA GLY A 922 -30.69 18.62 4.94
C GLY A 922 -31.97 19.33 5.34
N ALA A 923 -32.81 18.67 6.15
CA ALA A 923 -34.06 19.24 6.68
C ALA A 923 -33.86 20.22 7.86
N THR A 924 -32.61 20.51 8.24
CA THR A 924 -32.22 21.32 9.41
C THR A 924 -31.65 22.70 9.06
N SER A 925 -31.42 22.98 7.77
CA SER A 925 -31.07 24.31 7.29
C SER A 925 -32.26 25.26 7.40
N GLY A 926 -32.01 26.53 7.75
CA GLY A 926 -33.01 27.55 8.06
C GLY A 926 -34.03 27.87 6.95
N THR A 927 -34.08 29.14 6.52
CA THR A 927 -35.12 29.60 5.57
C THR A 927 -34.84 29.14 4.12
N TYR A 928 -33.67 28.53 3.87
CA TYR A 928 -33.10 28.32 2.54
C TYR A 928 -32.79 26.85 2.30
N ASN A 929 -33.70 26.14 1.64
CA ASN A 929 -33.66 24.68 1.49
C ASN A 929 -33.20 24.21 0.10
N LEU A 930 -32.51 25.08 -0.66
CA LEU A 930 -32.05 24.80 -2.01
C LEU A 930 -30.51 24.77 -2.02
N PRO A 931 -29.89 23.76 -2.64
CA PRO A 931 -28.44 23.71 -2.78
C PRO A 931 -27.89 24.90 -3.56
N ILE A 932 -26.85 25.54 -3.04
CA ILE A 932 -26.09 26.53 -3.79
C ILE A 932 -25.27 25.80 -4.86
N LYS A 933 -25.23 26.35 -6.08
CA LYS A 933 -24.54 25.74 -7.23
C LYS A 933 -23.80 26.78 -8.05
N SER A 934 -23.24 27.77 -7.37
CA SER A 934 -22.65 28.93 -8.03
C SER A 934 -21.31 29.26 -7.42
N ASN A 935 -20.28 29.34 -8.26
CA ASN A 935 -18.90 29.65 -7.90
C ASN A 935 -18.33 30.68 -8.90
N LEU A 936 -17.01 30.90 -8.92
CA LEU A 936 -16.37 31.85 -9.84
C LEU A 936 -16.03 31.23 -11.22
N GLY A 937 -16.10 29.90 -11.32
CA GLY A 937 -16.08 29.12 -12.55
C GLY A 937 -14.73 28.54 -12.93
N ASN A 938 -14.77 27.46 -13.71
CA ASN A 938 -13.66 26.58 -14.08
C ASN A 938 -12.60 27.19 -15.03
N VAL A 939 -12.55 28.51 -15.22
CA VAL A 939 -11.46 29.14 -15.97
C VAL A 939 -10.42 29.59 -14.96
N VAL A 940 -9.42 28.74 -14.76
CA VAL A 940 -8.47 28.85 -13.65
C VAL A 940 -7.05 29.18 -14.09
N ASN A 941 -6.22 29.59 -13.14
CA ASN A 941 -4.79 29.74 -13.37
C ASN A 941 -4.06 28.39 -13.24
N ALA A 942 -2.72 28.39 -13.34
CA ALA A 942 -1.93 27.15 -13.33
C ALA A 942 -1.99 26.36 -11.99
N ASN A 943 -2.57 26.95 -10.95
CA ASN A 943 -2.72 26.38 -9.62
C ASN A 943 -4.20 26.17 -9.25
N GLY A 944 -5.14 26.12 -10.21
CA GLY A 944 -6.55 25.82 -9.91
C GLY A 944 -7.40 26.99 -9.39
N VAL A 945 -6.80 28.11 -9.01
CA VAL A 945 -7.60 29.27 -8.55
C VAL A 945 -8.32 29.98 -9.72
N PRO A 946 -9.62 30.32 -9.60
CA PRO A 946 -10.39 31.04 -10.60
C PRO A 946 -9.68 32.31 -11.10
N THR A 947 -9.53 32.44 -12.42
CA THR A 947 -8.95 33.65 -13.03
C THR A 947 -9.78 34.90 -12.77
N LYS A 948 -11.08 34.72 -12.51
CA LYS A 948 -12.01 35.79 -12.15
C LYS A 948 -11.69 36.38 -10.78
N ALA A 949 -11.14 35.57 -9.87
CA ALA A 949 -10.67 36.06 -8.58
C ALA A 949 -9.40 36.91 -8.73
N GLY A 950 -8.56 36.58 -9.70
CA GLY A 950 -7.26 37.22 -9.95
C GLY A 950 -6.20 36.89 -8.89
N SER A 951 -6.60 36.79 -7.63
CA SER A 951 -5.85 36.28 -6.48
C SER A 951 -6.80 35.56 -5.52
N PRO A 952 -6.31 34.56 -4.75
CA PRO A 952 -7.10 33.94 -3.69
C PRO A 952 -7.70 34.95 -2.72
N GLN A 953 -8.93 34.72 -2.29
CA GLN A 953 -9.59 35.51 -1.26
C GLN A 953 -9.38 34.92 0.14
N ALA A 954 -9.59 35.73 1.17
CA ALA A 954 -9.62 35.25 2.56
C ALA A 954 -11.04 34.81 2.93
N LEU A 955 -11.20 34.00 3.98
CA LEU A 955 -12.48 33.43 4.42
C LEU A 955 -13.64 34.44 4.51
N GLY A 956 -13.40 35.67 4.97
CA GLY A 956 -14.50 36.63 5.14
C GLY A 956 -15.55 36.12 6.12
N ASP A 957 -16.82 36.12 5.70
CA ASP A 957 -17.98 35.65 6.46
C ASP A 957 -18.50 34.25 6.03
N SER A 958 -17.87 33.56 5.07
CA SER A 958 -18.25 32.22 4.53
C SER A 958 -18.52 31.10 5.56
N LYS A 959 -18.03 31.25 6.80
CA LYS A 959 -18.17 30.25 7.88
C LYS A 959 -19.06 30.71 9.02
N ASN A 960 -19.78 31.81 8.84
CA ASN A 960 -20.48 32.51 9.89
C ASN A 960 -22.00 32.49 9.65
N PRO A 961 -22.71 31.45 10.15
CA PRO A 961 -24.13 31.21 9.84
C PRO A 961 -25.09 32.27 10.40
N LEU A 962 -24.56 33.33 11.02
CA LEU A 962 -25.28 34.48 11.52
C LEU A 962 -25.25 35.68 10.55
N VAL A 963 -24.49 35.63 9.45
CA VAL A 963 -24.22 36.76 8.56
C VAL A 963 -24.40 36.39 7.09
N ASN A 964 -25.65 36.46 6.60
CA ASN A 964 -25.94 36.28 5.19
C ASN A 964 -25.72 37.60 4.44
N ILE A 965 -24.58 37.81 3.79
CA ILE A 965 -24.33 39.09 3.11
C ILE A 965 -25.21 39.27 1.86
N CYS A 966 -25.67 38.17 1.26
CA CYS A 966 -26.61 38.18 0.13
C CYS A 966 -28.00 38.73 0.52
N CYS A 967 -28.33 38.80 1.81
CA CYS A 967 -29.65 39.15 2.34
C CYS A 967 -29.57 40.11 3.55
N PRO A 968 -30.28 41.26 3.56
CA PRO A 968 -31.37 41.65 2.66
C PRO A 968 -30.96 42.65 1.57
N PRO A 969 -31.64 42.63 0.40
CA PRO A 969 -31.45 43.65 -0.64
C PRO A 969 -31.91 45.04 -0.19
N THR A 970 -31.49 46.08 -0.91
CA THR A 970 -31.92 47.45 -0.62
C THR A 970 -33.32 47.74 -1.18
N ALA A 971 -34.13 48.48 -0.42
CA ALA A 971 -35.53 48.77 -0.78
C ALA A 971 -35.69 49.73 -1.98
N GLY A 972 -34.65 50.51 -2.28
CA GLY A 972 -34.75 51.63 -3.22
C GLY A 972 -35.76 52.69 -2.76
N ALA A 973 -36.26 53.48 -3.71
CA ALA A 973 -37.25 54.52 -3.48
C ALA A 973 -38.23 54.65 -4.65
N ILE A 974 -39.50 54.92 -4.35
CA ILE A 974 -40.58 55.13 -5.32
C ILE A 974 -40.99 56.61 -5.40
N SER A 975 -41.81 56.98 -6.39
CA SER A 975 -42.28 58.37 -6.63
C SER A 975 -43.03 58.98 -5.44
N LYS A 976 -43.45 60.24 -5.52
CA LYS A 976 -44.09 60.96 -4.39
C LYS A 976 -45.61 60.74 -4.32
N ASP A 977 -46.22 61.18 -3.22
CA ASP A 977 -47.68 61.19 -3.01
C ASP A 977 -48.46 61.93 -4.12
N GLU A 978 -49.69 61.47 -4.38
CA GLU A 978 -50.58 62.02 -5.40
C GLU A 978 -51.95 62.40 -4.82
N ILE A 979 -52.61 63.36 -5.47
CA ILE A 979 -53.98 63.78 -5.14
C ILE A 979 -54.84 63.63 -6.38
N ILE A 980 -55.91 62.84 -6.28
CA ILE A 980 -56.89 62.63 -7.34
C ILE A 980 -58.31 62.92 -6.84
N CYS A 981 -59.24 63.08 -7.77
CA CYS A 981 -60.66 63.14 -7.45
C CYS A 981 -61.28 61.74 -7.40
N ASN A 982 -62.41 61.61 -6.72
CA ASN A 982 -63.18 60.36 -6.68
C ASN A 982 -63.41 59.81 -8.10
N SER A 983 -63.05 58.55 -8.30
CA SER A 983 -63.04 57.84 -9.60
C SER A 983 -61.98 58.33 -10.61
N GLY A 984 -60.99 59.10 -10.18
CA GLY A 984 -59.85 59.54 -11.00
C GLY A 984 -58.83 58.44 -11.29
N ASN A 985 -57.83 58.78 -12.12
CA ASN A 985 -56.69 57.92 -12.42
C ASN A 985 -55.41 58.49 -11.80
N PRO A 986 -54.73 57.76 -10.90
CA PRO A 986 -53.36 58.11 -10.50
C PRO A 986 -52.41 58.08 -11.70
N ALA A 987 -51.29 58.78 -11.60
CA ALA A 987 -50.16 58.54 -12.49
C ALA A 987 -49.45 57.24 -12.08
N ALA A 988 -48.71 56.64 -13.02
CA ALA A 988 -47.92 55.47 -12.73
C ALA A 988 -46.78 55.80 -11.76
N PHE A 989 -46.62 54.99 -10.71
CA PHE A 989 -45.52 55.14 -9.76
C PHE A 989 -44.22 54.70 -10.41
N THR A 990 -43.21 55.56 -10.34
CA THR A 990 -41.88 55.31 -10.91
C THR A 990 -40.87 55.02 -9.82
N SER A 991 -39.84 54.24 -10.16
CA SER A 991 -38.67 54.04 -9.31
C SER A 991 -37.77 55.27 -9.40
N THR A 992 -37.48 55.92 -8.27
CA THR A 992 -36.52 57.04 -8.21
C THR A 992 -35.11 56.55 -7.87
N THR A 993 -35.03 55.46 -7.11
CA THR A 993 -33.83 54.66 -6.92
C THR A 993 -34.27 53.19 -6.97
N ASP A 994 -33.68 52.41 -7.87
CA ASP A 994 -33.93 50.97 -7.91
C ASP A 994 -33.35 50.29 -6.67
N GLY A 995 -34.03 49.26 -6.18
CA GLY A 995 -33.46 48.36 -5.19
C GLY A 995 -32.27 47.60 -5.78
N THR A 996 -31.28 47.31 -4.95
CA THR A 996 -30.06 46.58 -5.31
C THR A 996 -29.96 45.31 -4.47
N GLY A 997 -29.26 44.32 -4.98
CA GLY A 997 -29.04 43.02 -4.34
C GLY A 997 -28.12 42.18 -5.20
N PHE A 998 -27.66 41.05 -4.67
CA PHE A 998 -26.72 40.16 -5.36
C PHE A 998 -27.40 39.31 -6.44
N GLY A 999 -28.71 39.09 -6.34
CA GLY A 999 -29.51 38.31 -7.29
C GLY A 999 -30.18 39.14 -8.39
N THR A 1000 -31.02 38.47 -9.18
CA THR A 1000 -31.89 39.13 -10.16
C THR A 1000 -32.94 39.97 -9.41
N ILE A 1001 -32.99 41.26 -9.73
CA ILE A 1001 -33.92 42.18 -9.07
C ILE A 1001 -35.32 42.11 -9.70
N SER A 1002 -36.29 41.82 -8.85
CA SER A 1002 -37.73 41.90 -9.09
C SER A 1002 -38.39 42.70 -7.97
N TYR A 1003 -39.71 42.85 -8.02
CA TYR A 1003 -40.44 43.62 -7.03
C TYR A 1003 -41.73 42.92 -6.60
N ARG A 1004 -42.27 43.32 -5.46
CA ARG A 1004 -43.65 43.05 -5.05
C ARG A 1004 -44.30 44.35 -4.64
N TRP A 1005 -45.40 44.69 -5.31
CA TRP A 1005 -46.23 45.82 -4.89
C TRP A 1005 -47.32 45.39 -3.92
N GLU A 1006 -47.57 46.25 -2.94
CA GLU A 1006 -48.61 46.05 -1.94
C GLU A 1006 -49.47 47.32 -1.85
N SER A 1007 -50.75 47.14 -1.53
CA SER A 1007 -51.70 48.24 -1.32
C SER A 1007 -52.37 48.14 0.04
N SER A 1008 -52.75 49.29 0.58
CA SER A 1008 -53.49 49.43 1.83
C SER A 1008 -54.54 50.51 1.66
N VAL A 1009 -55.82 50.16 1.76
CA VAL A 1009 -56.94 51.10 1.61
C VAL A 1009 -57.28 51.69 2.98
N SER A 1010 -57.64 52.98 3.04
CA SER A 1010 -58.05 53.65 4.29
C SER A 1010 -59.12 52.83 5.04
N PRO A 1011 -58.96 52.54 6.35
CA PRO A 1011 -58.10 53.20 7.35
C PRO A 1011 -56.67 52.65 7.50
N PHE A 1012 -56.16 51.92 6.51
CA PHE A 1012 -54.77 51.42 6.42
C PHE A 1012 -54.38 50.35 7.45
N SER A 1013 -55.30 49.45 7.80
CA SER A 1013 -55.04 48.41 8.82
C SER A 1013 -54.25 47.20 8.31
N THR A 1014 -54.18 46.98 6.99
CA THR A 1014 -53.58 45.76 6.41
C THR A 1014 -52.99 46.05 5.03
N TRP A 1015 -51.78 45.55 4.78
CA TRP A 1015 -51.16 45.54 3.45
C TRP A 1015 -51.52 44.26 2.70
N ASN A 1016 -51.94 44.40 1.44
CA ASN A 1016 -52.28 43.28 0.56
C ASN A 1016 -51.38 43.28 -0.67
N THR A 1017 -50.80 42.14 -1.00
CA THR A 1017 -50.01 41.95 -2.23
C THR A 1017 -50.87 42.15 -3.48
N ILE A 1018 -50.32 42.88 -4.43
CA ILE A 1018 -50.90 43.10 -5.76
C ILE A 1018 -50.33 42.02 -6.69
N SER A 1019 -51.17 41.04 -7.03
CA SER A 1019 -50.76 39.91 -7.86
C SER A 1019 -50.26 40.37 -9.24
N GLY A 1020 -49.09 39.86 -9.65
CA GLY A 1020 -48.49 40.15 -10.96
C GLY A 1020 -47.75 41.49 -11.08
N ALA A 1021 -47.79 42.34 -10.04
CA ALA A 1021 -47.07 43.60 -10.04
C ALA A 1021 -45.63 43.39 -9.59
N THR A 1022 -44.77 42.99 -10.53
CA THR A 1022 -43.36 42.63 -10.28
C THR A 1022 -42.32 43.57 -10.87
N LEU A 1023 -42.76 44.62 -11.57
CA LEU A 1023 -41.88 45.60 -12.21
C LEU A 1023 -41.47 46.71 -11.26
N ALA A 1024 -40.38 47.42 -11.61
CA ALA A 1024 -39.89 48.57 -10.87
C ALA A 1024 -40.92 49.71 -10.79
N THR A 1025 -41.83 49.77 -11.77
CA THR A 1025 -42.95 50.71 -11.85
C THR A 1025 -44.29 50.01 -11.63
N TYR A 1026 -45.29 50.74 -11.18
CA TYR A 1026 -46.65 50.23 -11.05
C TYR A 1026 -47.68 51.31 -11.40
N ASP A 1027 -48.60 50.98 -12.29
CA ASP A 1027 -49.71 51.84 -12.67
C ASP A 1027 -50.98 51.42 -11.93
N ALA A 1028 -51.42 52.25 -10.99
CA ALA A 1028 -52.59 51.96 -10.17
C ALA A 1028 -53.87 52.04 -11.03
N PRO A 1029 -54.86 51.15 -10.83
CA PRO A 1029 -56.05 51.13 -11.65
C PRO A 1029 -56.88 52.42 -11.53
N THR A 1030 -57.44 52.84 -12.66
CA THR A 1030 -58.39 53.97 -12.72
C THR A 1030 -59.61 53.69 -11.83
N GLY A 1031 -60.22 54.73 -11.26
CA GLY A 1031 -61.51 54.61 -10.60
C GLY A 1031 -61.46 54.47 -9.07
N LEU A 1032 -60.35 54.85 -8.44
CA LEU A 1032 -60.23 54.80 -6.98
C LEU A 1032 -61.27 55.68 -6.28
N THR A 1033 -61.99 55.09 -5.32
CA THR A 1033 -63.03 55.75 -4.53
C THR A 1033 -62.64 55.98 -3.07
N ALA A 1034 -61.47 55.52 -2.66
CA ALA A 1034 -60.95 55.66 -1.31
C ALA A 1034 -59.44 55.94 -1.35
N THR A 1035 -58.95 56.76 -0.41
CA THR A 1035 -57.52 57.00 -0.24
C THR A 1035 -56.81 55.67 -0.03
N THR A 1036 -55.79 55.42 -0.84
CA THR A 1036 -55.07 54.15 -0.88
C THR A 1036 -53.57 54.42 -0.82
N GLN A 1037 -52.87 53.70 0.05
CA GLN A 1037 -51.41 53.70 0.11
C GLN A 1037 -50.84 52.54 -0.69
N TYR A 1038 -49.70 52.75 -1.33
CA TYR A 1038 -48.97 51.73 -2.07
C TYR A 1038 -47.53 51.69 -1.59
N ARG A 1039 -46.95 50.50 -1.46
CA ARG A 1039 -45.52 50.33 -1.16
C ARG A 1039 -44.94 49.22 -2.04
N ARG A 1040 -43.63 49.27 -2.23
CA ARG A 1040 -42.87 48.31 -3.02
C ARG A 1040 -41.84 47.62 -2.14
N ILE A 1041 -41.69 46.32 -2.31
CA ILE A 1041 -40.62 45.50 -1.71
C ILE A 1041 -39.71 45.06 -2.85
N THR A 1042 -38.41 45.23 -2.69
CA THR A 1042 -37.42 44.69 -3.62
C THR A 1042 -37.23 43.21 -3.30
N VAL A 1043 -37.28 42.37 -4.34
CA VAL A 1043 -36.98 40.95 -4.26
C VAL A 1043 -35.69 40.70 -5.04
N SER A 1044 -34.69 40.14 -4.40
CA SER A 1044 -33.43 39.72 -5.02
C SER A 1044 -33.41 38.20 -5.08
N THR A 1045 -33.51 37.64 -6.28
CA THR A 1045 -33.49 36.20 -6.49
C THR A 1045 -32.08 35.74 -6.89
N LEU A 1046 -31.37 35.09 -5.97
CA LEU A 1046 -30.06 34.48 -6.24
C LEU A 1046 -30.19 32.96 -6.10
N ASN A 1047 -29.76 32.19 -7.11
CA ASN A 1047 -29.82 30.72 -7.12
C ASN A 1047 -31.20 30.10 -6.79
N GLY A 1048 -32.30 30.83 -7.06
CA GLY A 1048 -33.66 30.39 -6.76
C GLY A 1048 -34.15 30.71 -5.34
N VAL A 1049 -33.31 31.36 -4.53
CA VAL A 1049 -33.64 31.90 -3.22
C VAL A 1049 -34.07 33.37 -3.36
N ASP A 1050 -35.28 33.69 -2.89
CA ASP A 1050 -35.83 35.04 -2.89
C ASP A 1050 -35.53 35.76 -1.56
N CYS A 1051 -34.72 36.80 -1.62
CA CYS A 1051 -34.45 37.68 -0.49
C CYS A 1051 -35.26 38.98 -0.61
N GLU A 1052 -35.88 39.42 0.48
CA GLU A 1052 -36.74 40.60 0.47
C GLU A 1052 -36.15 41.77 1.26
N SER A 1053 -36.27 42.97 0.69
CA SER A 1053 -35.93 44.19 1.41
C SER A 1053 -37.00 44.55 2.43
N ALA A 1054 -36.67 45.46 3.34
CA ALA A 1054 -37.72 46.26 3.99
C ALA A 1054 -38.58 46.96 2.91
N ALA A 1055 -39.86 47.21 3.20
CA ALA A 1055 -40.70 47.94 2.26
C ALA A 1055 -40.18 49.37 2.06
N ALA A 1056 -40.18 49.85 0.81
CA ALA A 1056 -39.92 51.24 0.50
C ALA A 1056 -40.96 52.14 1.21
N ALA A 1057 -40.61 53.41 1.41
CA ALA A 1057 -41.56 54.41 1.91
C ALA A 1057 -42.81 54.38 1.03
N PHE A 1058 -43.98 54.24 1.66
CA PHE A 1058 -45.24 54.15 0.94
C PHE A 1058 -45.60 55.49 0.29
N VAL A 1059 -46.28 55.42 -0.84
CA VAL A 1059 -46.94 56.57 -1.48
C VAL A 1059 -48.41 56.57 -1.15
N THR A 1060 -48.96 57.75 -0.90
CA THR A 1060 -50.38 57.94 -0.62
C THR A 1060 -51.05 58.55 -1.84
N VAL A 1061 -52.04 57.85 -2.39
CA VAL A 1061 -53.00 58.41 -3.36
C VAL A 1061 -54.20 58.91 -2.58
N THR A 1062 -54.30 60.22 -2.41
CA THR A 1062 -55.40 60.88 -1.72
C THR A 1062 -56.59 61.05 -2.66
N VAL A 1063 -57.72 60.42 -2.32
CA VAL A 1063 -58.97 60.56 -3.07
C VAL A 1063 -59.83 61.65 -2.44
N ASN A 1064 -59.87 62.81 -3.09
CA ASN A 1064 -60.76 63.90 -2.70
C ASN A 1064 -62.17 63.64 -3.21
N ALA A 1065 -63.16 63.82 -2.32
CA ALA A 1065 -64.56 63.75 -2.71
C ALA A 1065 -64.88 64.80 -3.77
N LEU A 1066 -65.67 64.42 -4.77
CA LEU A 1066 -66.28 65.38 -5.68
C LEU A 1066 -67.21 66.31 -4.87
N PRO A 1067 -67.17 67.63 -5.07
CA PRO A 1067 -68.08 68.54 -4.37
C PRO A 1067 -69.53 68.20 -4.71
N VAL A 1068 -70.41 68.17 -3.71
CA VAL A 1068 -71.84 67.96 -3.92
C VAL A 1068 -72.47 69.30 -4.31
N VAL A 1069 -72.92 69.40 -5.57
CA VAL A 1069 -73.48 70.64 -6.12
C VAL A 1069 -74.98 70.46 -6.29
N ALA A 1070 -75.76 71.36 -5.67
CA ALA A 1070 -77.20 71.38 -5.82
C ALA A 1070 -77.58 71.64 -7.28
N ALA A 1071 -78.78 71.21 -7.69
CA ALA A 1071 -79.28 71.53 -9.03
C ALA A 1071 -79.44 73.05 -9.21
N ILE A 1072 -79.23 73.54 -10.43
CA ILE A 1072 -79.48 74.94 -10.79
C ILE A 1072 -80.98 75.22 -10.67
N ALA A 1073 -81.34 76.33 -10.01
CA ALA A 1073 -82.71 76.78 -9.82
C ALA A 1073 -82.88 78.25 -10.26
N GLY A 1074 -84.12 78.72 -10.40
CA GLY A 1074 -84.37 80.09 -10.85
C GLY A 1074 -84.02 80.30 -12.33
N GLY A 1075 -83.73 81.54 -12.72
CA GLY A 1075 -83.49 81.90 -14.11
C GLY A 1075 -84.75 81.86 -14.99
N ALA A 1076 -84.52 81.87 -16.31
CA ALA A 1076 -85.56 81.67 -17.31
C ALA A 1076 -84.99 80.82 -18.46
N THR A 1077 -85.79 79.89 -18.97
CA THR A 1077 -85.38 78.99 -20.07
C THR A 1077 -85.31 79.68 -21.44
N THR A 1078 -85.72 80.95 -21.52
CA THR A 1078 -85.69 81.77 -22.74
C THR A 1078 -85.31 83.21 -22.40
N VAL A 1079 -84.49 83.83 -23.26
CA VAL A 1079 -84.13 85.25 -23.18
C VAL A 1079 -84.03 85.84 -24.59
N CYS A 1080 -84.57 87.04 -24.80
CA CYS A 1080 -84.41 87.74 -26.06
C CYS A 1080 -82.96 88.23 -26.23
N VAL A 1081 -82.49 88.30 -27.47
CA VAL A 1081 -81.18 88.92 -27.77
C VAL A 1081 -81.18 90.38 -27.29
N GLY A 1082 -80.15 90.77 -26.54
CA GLY A 1082 -80.02 92.08 -25.90
C GLY A 1082 -80.79 92.23 -24.57
N ALA A 1083 -81.55 91.22 -24.15
CA ALA A 1083 -82.22 91.19 -22.85
C ALA A 1083 -81.51 90.28 -21.85
N THR A 1084 -81.88 90.38 -20.57
CA THR A 1084 -81.34 89.56 -19.48
C THR A 1084 -82.41 88.69 -18.83
N THR A 1085 -82.02 87.53 -18.32
CA THR A 1085 -82.90 86.67 -17.51
C THR A 1085 -83.03 87.17 -16.07
N ALA A 1086 -83.99 86.63 -15.32
CA ALA A 1086 -83.80 86.55 -13.86
C ALA A 1086 -82.51 85.75 -13.56
N ALA A 1087 -81.89 85.96 -12.40
CA ALA A 1087 -80.68 85.21 -12.04
C ALA A 1087 -80.99 83.71 -11.92
N PHE A 1088 -80.20 82.88 -12.59
CA PHE A 1088 -80.01 81.49 -12.18
C PHE A 1088 -79.33 81.50 -10.82
N THR A 1089 -79.74 80.58 -9.96
CA THR A 1089 -79.29 80.46 -8.58
C THR A 1089 -78.85 79.04 -8.33
N ASN A 1090 -77.84 78.89 -7.48
CA ASN A 1090 -77.43 77.61 -6.95
C ASN A 1090 -77.22 77.79 -5.45
N THR A 1091 -77.74 76.89 -4.64
CA THR A 1091 -77.61 76.99 -3.18
C THR A 1091 -76.24 76.53 -2.70
N THR A 1092 -75.45 75.83 -3.53
CA THR A 1092 -74.05 75.52 -3.25
C THR A 1092 -73.19 76.76 -3.48
N ALA A 1093 -72.59 77.29 -2.41
CA ALA A 1093 -71.78 78.50 -2.47
C ALA A 1093 -70.40 78.29 -3.14
N GLY A 1094 -69.83 79.36 -3.70
CA GLY A 1094 -68.45 79.37 -4.22
C GLY A 1094 -68.24 78.79 -5.61
N GLY A 1095 -69.31 78.41 -6.32
CA GLY A 1095 -69.22 77.97 -7.72
C GLY A 1095 -69.22 79.12 -8.73
N THR A 1096 -68.76 78.80 -9.93
CA THR A 1096 -68.63 79.72 -11.06
C THR A 1096 -69.71 79.42 -12.08
N TRP A 1097 -70.41 80.46 -12.50
CA TRP A 1097 -71.35 80.40 -13.61
C TRP A 1097 -70.62 80.48 -14.94
N THR A 1098 -70.91 79.57 -15.85
CA THR A 1098 -70.38 79.57 -17.23
C THR A 1098 -71.49 79.33 -18.23
N ILE A 1099 -71.34 79.90 -19.43
CA ILE A 1099 -72.16 79.55 -20.58
C ILE A 1099 -71.35 78.63 -21.48
N VAL A 1100 -71.89 77.45 -21.77
CA VAL A 1100 -71.45 76.64 -22.89
C VAL A 1100 -72.33 76.99 -24.09
N ASN A 1101 -71.74 77.64 -25.09
CA ASN A 1101 -72.45 78.03 -26.30
C ASN A 1101 -72.88 76.78 -27.09
N GLY A 1102 -74.14 76.75 -27.52
CA GLY A 1102 -74.69 75.75 -28.43
C GLY A 1102 -74.82 76.33 -29.84
N THR A 1103 -76.05 76.41 -30.35
CA THR A 1103 -76.34 77.04 -31.66
C THR A 1103 -76.42 78.57 -31.60
N GLY A 1104 -76.47 79.14 -30.40
CA GLY A 1104 -76.42 80.58 -30.15
C GLY A 1104 -75.36 80.92 -29.10
N THR A 1105 -75.28 82.20 -28.75
CA THR A 1105 -74.33 82.68 -27.74
C THR A 1105 -75.01 83.53 -26.68
N ALA A 1106 -74.54 83.39 -25.45
CA ALA A 1106 -74.97 84.19 -24.31
C ALA A 1106 -73.79 84.44 -23.38
N THR A 1107 -73.89 85.46 -22.54
CA THR A 1107 -72.96 85.66 -21.42
C THR A 1107 -73.72 85.47 -20.11
N ILE A 1108 -73.03 84.98 -19.08
CA ILE A 1108 -73.56 84.94 -17.72
C ILE A 1108 -72.61 85.69 -16.82
N ASN A 1109 -73.15 86.57 -15.97
CA ASN A 1109 -72.33 87.27 -14.98
C ASN A 1109 -72.23 86.45 -13.68
N ALA A 1110 -71.36 86.88 -12.77
CA ALA A 1110 -71.14 86.19 -11.49
C ALA A 1110 -72.40 86.09 -10.61
N SER A 1111 -73.41 86.95 -10.84
CA SER A 1111 -74.71 86.92 -10.16
C SER A 1111 -75.71 85.95 -10.80
N GLY A 1112 -75.29 85.14 -11.78
CA GLY A 1112 -76.14 84.14 -12.44
C GLY A 1112 -77.11 84.71 -13.48
N VAL A 1113 -76.99 85.98 -13.84
CA VAL A 1113 -77.87 86.62 -14.84
C VAL A 1113 -77.32 86.38 -16.24
N VAL A 1114 -78.12 85.76 -17.10
CA VAL A 1114 -77.78 85.48 -18.50
C VAL A 1114 -78.22 86.62 -19.39
N SER A 1115 -77.34 87.10 -20.28
CA SER A 1115 -77.64 88.06 -21.34
C SER A 1115 -77.58 87.36 -22.70
N GLY A 1116 -78.69 87.39 -23.44
CA GLY A 1116 -78.73 86.81 -24.79
C GLY A 1116 -77.92 87.64 -25.78
N VAL A 1117 -76.99 87.02 -26.51
CA VAL A 1117 -76.10 87.72 -27.47
C VAL A 1117 -76.45 87.39 -28.91
N THR A 1118 -76.64 86.12 -29.25
CA THR A 1118 -77.14 85.68 -30.57
C THR A 1118 -78.22 84.61 -30.41
N ALA A 1119 -79.13 84.53 -31.36
CA ALA A 1119 -80.25 83.58 -31.32
C ALA A 1119 -79.75 82.14 -31.42
N GLY A 1120 -80.27 81.26 -30.56
CA GLY A 1120 -79.94 79.83 -30.53
C GLY A 1120 -80.00 79.28 -29.10
N THR A 1121 -79.47 78.09 -28.87
CA THR A 1121 -79.41 77.47 -27.54
C THR A 1121 -78.05 77.64 -26.89
N VAL A 1122 -78.06 77.75 -25.57
CA VAL A 1122 -76.88 77.74 -24.71
C VAL A 1122 -77.17 76.86 -23.50
N THR A 1123 -76.13 76.28 -22.89
CA THR A 1123 -76.24 75.57 -21.62
C THR A 1123 -75.64 76.44 -20.52
N VAL A 1124 -76.40 76.64 -19.45
CA VAL A 1124 -75.90 77.31 -18.24
C VAL A 1124 -75.24 76.24 -17.39
N GLU A 1125 -73.95 76.37 -17.12
CA GLU A 1125 -73.26 75.48 -16.20
C GLU A 1125 -72.95 76.21 -14.90
N TYR A 1126 -73.06 75.50 -13.79
CA TYR A 1126 -72.56 75.93 -12.50
C TYR A 1126 -71.54 74.90 -12.02
N THR A 1127 -70.28 75.33 -11.93
CA THR A 1127 -69.17 74.47 -11.54
C THR A 1127 -68.64 74.87 -10.18
N VAL A 1128 -68.60 73.93 -9.24
CA VAL A 1128 -67.96 74.13 -7.93
C VAL A 1128 -66.68 73.32 -7.92
N THR A 1129 -65.58 73.95 -7.51
CA THR A 1129 -64.29 73.30 -7.33
C THR A 1129 -63.89 73.35 -5.87
N THR A 1130 -63.59 72.21 -5.26
CA THR A 1130 -63.12 72.11 -3.87
C THR A 1130 -61.95 71.13 -3.80
N SER A 1131 -60.85 71.54 -3.16
CA SER A 1131 -59.63 70.73 -3.02
C SER A 1131 -59.10 70.13 -4.34
N GLY A 1132 -59.17 70.91 -5.44
CA GLY A 1132 -58.72 70.48 -6.77
C GLY A 1132 -59.73 69.65 -7.57
N CYS A 1133 -60.90 69.33 -7.00
CA CYS A 1133 -61.95 68.52 -7.65
C CYS A 1133 -63.17 69.35 -8.02
N SER A 1134 -63.65 69.19 -9.26
CA SER A 1134 -64.77 69.96 -9.79
C SER A 1134 -65.98 69.08 -10.06
N THR A 1135 -67.15 69.53 -9.59
CA THR A 1135 -68.45 68.99 -9.99
C THR A 1135 -69.20 70.08 -10.73
N LYS A 1136 -69.79 69.72 -11.86
CA LYS A 1136 -70.62 70.61 -12.65
C LYS A 1136 -72.05 70.11 -12.70
N VAL A 1137 -72.99 71.06 -12.66
CA VAL A 1137 -74.40 70.85 -12.93
C VAL A 1137 -74.83 71.80 -14.05
N THR A 1138 -75.83 71.40 -14.82
CA THR A 1138 -76.32 72.12 -16.01
C THR A 1138 -77.83 72.31 -15.97
#